data_AF-A0A7X7DML5-F1
#
_entry.id   AF-A0A7X7DML5-F1
#
_cell.length_a   1.000
_cell.length_b   1.000
_cell.length_c   1.000
_cell.angle_alpha   90.00
_cell.angle_beta   90.00
_cell.angle_gamma   90.00
#
_symmetry.space_group_name_H-M   'P 1'
#
loop_
_entity.id
_entity.type
_entity.pdbx_description
1 polymer ?
#
loop_
_entity_poly.entity_id
_entity_poly.type
_entity_poly.pdbx_seq_one_letter_code
_entity_poly.pdbx_strand_id
1 'polypeptide(L)'
;MTNKTHSYLLLLLVLFSFSFGITQDNYLFNAIDSALKVRNQTFAQQSIENVTQIIPIDNTKKEQILSRLDFAIGPNAWIFLVKGLLLSDNNPSASDSLFSLAINKAQNNPGTTWLLFVEFTRYEFANFADSAMVSLYKQIISSGADASSVVSLQLRHLAKHYADQKNIQVTNRLYNWIEKFDPDQTWSFKRRFVQACPGDIDGMKSALFNYFSTISRSWSSQANLFSDNYFWIHTFFTVLLFILFTLIAIKYLPFAVHHVSDLYPHSVSATLRTYLSSLIVISTLFFGVNVFFWLVSILVWPHIDKKDKSVLVVAILILILSPLDTRIRVMSDSIKDPEGSIVMLKKSISEGVTDEFLNKLILKYSSNKDNPYFISAIAIASYKKGDIAFAQQMINKAQALKNNDPLIAVMAGNIAFQMGNYGKANEYFQNANSMPDRDVSALFNLGQCYLMQKQTLPGTENIDKAAKEDNRTVNTFIQQNDMLFSDNWPSIRRLMIPDYTPSYFWQHVFPRNNGSWQIANERWGTSFIGFNALTSFIIFILIFIALLLVSVFKAPSRIKKLFECKYCGRISCKKCAHGILCCSCDRKIAYITTDKKLEKIRTSITGKYAKIRFFREILVDILVPGSSRFLNPKKSSVSSILMLSTTSLVYSGYLFLMRRSDNNSIGVDFYLILVLLLTYNIVVLFRRAGDVQRFLKSSSRSQK
;
A
#
# COMPACT_ATOMS: atom_id res chain seq x y z
N MET A 1 -15.51 6.56 -27.57
CA MET A 1 -14.73 7.04 -26.39
C MET A 1 -15.11 6.34 -25.08
N THR A 2 -16.32 5.79 -24.93
CA THR A 2 -16.75 4.97 -23.77
C THR A 2 -15.98 3.65 -23.64
N ASN A 3 -15.66 2.97 -24.75
CA ASN A 3 -14.87 1.72 -24.69
C ASN A 3 -13.43 1.93 -24.19
N LYS A 4 -12.72 2.98 -24.65
CA LYS A 4 -11.35 3.27 -24.21
C LYS A 4 -11.29 3.61 -22.71
N THR A 5 -12.28 4.34 -22.20
CA THR A 5 -12.35 4.69 -20.76
C THR A 5 -12.63 3.47 -19.87
N HIS A 6 -13.39 2.49 -20.34
CA HIS A 6 -13.58 1.22 -19.62
C HIS A 6 -12.28 0.39 -19.59
N SER A 7 -11.53 0.34 -20.69
CA SER A 7 -10.23 -0.34 -20.74
C SER A 7 -9.21 0.27 -19.76
N TYR A 8 -9.15 1.60 -19.64
CA TYR A 8 -8.28 2.28 -18.67
C TYR A 8 -8.72 2.05 -17.21
N LEU A 9 -10.02 1.99 -16.94
CA LEU A 9 -10.55 1.70 -15.61
C LEU A 9 -10.22 0.25 -15.18
N LEU A 10 -10.36 -0.69 -16.11
CA LEU A 10 -10.02 -2.10 -15.89
C LEU A 10 -8.51 -2.26 -15.66
N LEU A 11 -7.68 -1.55 -16.43
CA LEU A 11 -6.23 -1.52 -16.25
C LEU A 11 -5.84 -0.91 -14.88
N LEU A 12 -6.52 0.16 -14.44
CA LEU A 12 -6.33 0.75 -13.12
C LEU A 12 -6.68 -0.25 -12.01
N LEU A 13 -7.82 -0.94 -12.10
CA LEU A 13 -8.23 -1.96 -11.13
C LEU A 13 -7.22 -3.12 -11.05
N VAL A 14 -6.69 -3.55 -12.20
CA VAL A 14 -5.62 -4.55 -12.27
C VAL A 14 -4.33 -4.03 -11.63
N LEU A 15 -3.95 -2.78 -11.87
CA LEU A 15 -2.75 -2.20 -11.29
C LEU A 15 -2.84 -2.04 -9.77
N PHE A 16 -4.02 -1.69 -9.24
CA PHE A 16 -4.28 -1.65 -7.80
C PHE A 16 -4.40 -3.04 -7.16
N SER A 17 -4.62 -4.10 -7.96
CA SER A 17 -4.59 -5.49 -7.49
C SER A 17 -3.17 -6.03 -7.29
N PHE A 18 -2.13 -5.29 -7.65
CA PHE A 18 -0.78 -5.61 -7.20
C PHE A 18 -0.62 -5.13 -5.75
N SER A 19 -0.44 -6.05 -4.82
CA SER A 19 0.17 -5.80 -3.51
C SER A 19 1.59 -5.31 -3.73
N PHE A 20 1.94 -4.17 -3.14
CA PHE A 20 3.28 -3.66 -3.19
C PHE A 20 3.79 -3.57 -1.74
N GLY A 21 4.59 -4.56 -1.32
CA GLY A 21 5.02 -4.70 0.08
C GLY A 21 5.60 -3.42 0.70
N ILE A 22 5.46 -3.30 2.03
CA ILE A 22 6.05 -2.26 2.87
C ILE A 22 7.24 -2.90 3.61
N THR A 23 8.42 -2.31 3.46
CA THR A 23 9.66 -2.73 4.12
C THR A 23 9.91 -1.85 5.34
N GLN A 24 9.79 -2.40 6.56
CA GLN A 24 9.99 -1.57 7.77
C GLN A 24 10.84 -2.20 8.88
N ASP A 25 11.63 -3.23 8.60
CA ASP A 25 12.90 -3.50 9.30
C ASP A 25 13.54 -4.62 8.51
N ASN A 26 14.68 -4.35 7.87
CA ASN A 26 15.18 -5.24 6.86
C ASN A 26 16.42 -5.97 7.38
N TYR A 27 16.27 -7.27 7.58
CA TYR A 27 17.39 -8.20 7.74
C TYR A 27 18.55 -7.86 6.78
N LEU A 28 19.77 -7.83 7.35
CA LEU A 28 21.06 -7.37 6.78
C LEU A 28 21.36 -5.87 6.75
N PHE A 29 20.41 -4.97 7.05
CA PHE A 29 20.70 -3.53 7.02
C PHE A 29 21.88 -3.14 7.92
N ASN A 30 21.84 -3.56 9.19
CA ASN A 30 22.91 -3.26 10.16
C ASN A 30 24.25 -3.94 9.79
N ALA A 31 24.20 -5.13 9.17
CA ALA A 31 25.39 -5.80 8.69
C ALA A 31 26.06 -5.03 7.53
N ILE A 32 25.26 -4.50 6.61
CA ILE A 32 25.75 -3.66 5.49
C ILE A 32 26.31 -2.35 6.03
N ASP A 33 25.61 -1.68 6.96
CA ASP A 33 26.09 -0.43 7.58
C ASP A 33 27.41 -0.64 8.34
N SER A 34 27.50 -1.71 9.12
CA SER A 34 28.74 -2.10 9.82
C SER A 34 29.88 -2.37 8.82
N ALA A 35 29.62 -3.13 7.76
CA ALA A 35 30.62 -3.42 6.73
C ALA A 35 31.10 -2.16 5.99
N LEU A 36 30.21 -1.19 5.74
CA LEU A 36 30.55 0.12 5.17
C LEU A 36 31.50 0.90 6.08
N LYS A 37 31.24 0.91 7.40
CA LYS A 37 32.13 1.56 8.37
C LYS A 37 33.51 0.92 8.38
N VAL A 38 33.59 -0.41 8.44
CA VAL A 38 34.87 -1.17 8.40
C VAL A 38 35.64 -0.89 7.11
N ARG A 39 34.95 -0.84 5.97
CA ARG A 39 35.56 -0.49 4.68
C ARG A 39 36.19 0.90 4.73
N ASN A 40 35.40 1.91 5.13
CA ASN A 40 35.86 3.30 5.14
C ASN A 40 37.02 3.49 6.13
N GLN A 41 36.99 2.82 7.29
CA GLN A 41 38.12 2.80 8.23
C GLN A 41 39.36 2.17 7.62
N THR A 42 39.22 1.03 6.93
CA THR A 42 40.35 0.37 6.27
C THR A 42 40.97 1.28 5.20
N PHE A 43 40.14 1.94 4.39
CA PHE A 43 40.62 2.87 3.37
C PHE A 43 41.29 4.11 3.96
N ALA A 44 40.74 4.68 5.03
CA ALA A 44 41.36 5.81 5.73
C ALA A 44 42.74 5.45 6.30
N GLN A 45 42.88 4.25 6.91
CA GLN A 45 44.18 3.76 7.41
C GLN A 45 45.23 3.60 6.32
N GLN A 46 44.81 3.35 5.08
CA GLN A 46 45.69 3.18 3.92
C GLN A 46 45.78 4.46 3.06
N SER A 47 45.23 5.58 3.53
CA SER A 47 45.13 6.86 2.81
C SER A 47 44.55 6.71 1.39
N ILE A 48 43.52 5.89 1.27
CA ILE A 48 42.73 5.73 0.03
C ILE A 48 41.52 6.67 0.16
N GLU A 49 41.60 7.85 -0.45
CA GLU A 49 40.58 8.90 -0.31
C GLU A 49 39.28 8.57 -1.07
N ASN A 50 39.37 7.90 -2.22
CA ASN A 50 38.19 7.49 -2.98
C ASN A 50 38.45 6.25 -3.85
N VAL A 51 37.63 5.21 -3.67
CA VAL A 51 37.70 3.99 -4.49
C VAL A 51 37.46 4.30 -5.95
N THR A 52 36.55 5.22 -6.28
CA THR A 52 36.17 5.49 -7.68
C THR A 52 37.31 5.97 -8.57
N GLN A 53 38.47 6.30 -8.00
CA GLN A 53 39.65 6.76 -8.73
C GLN A 53 40.79 5.74 -8.80
N ILE A 54 40.67 4.53 -8.25
CA ILE A 54 41.80 3.57 -8.11
C ILE A 54 42.39 3.09 -9.46
N ILE A 55 41.56 2.88 -10.47
CA ILE A 55 42.03 2.35 -11.78
C ILE A 55 42.74 3.42 -12.63
N PRO A 56 42.27 4.69 -12.73
CA PRO A 56 42.98 5.72 -13.49
C PRO A 56 44.22 6.32 -12.80
N ILE A 57 44.79 5.69 -11.76
CA ILE A 57 45.99 6.18 -11.06
C ILE A 57 47.26 5.88 -11.86
N ASP A 58 48.23 6.80 -11.85
CA ASP A 58 49.57 6.57 -12.42
C ASP A 58 50.31 5.37 -11.77
N ASN A 59 51.21 4.72 -12.52
CA ASN A 59 51.90 3.50 -12.06
C ASN A 59 52.74 3.74 -10.79
N THR A 60 53.34 4.93 -10.64
CA THR A 60 54.16 5.29 -9.48
C THR A 60 53.34 5.31 -8.19
N LYS A 61 52.14 5.89 -8.22
CA LYS A 61 51.22 5.87 -7.08
C LYS A 61 50.63 4.48 -6.87
N LYS A 62 50.38 3.69 -7.92
CA LYS A 62 49.95 2.28 -7.79
C LYS A 62 50.96 1.49 -6.96
N GLU A 63 52.26 1.60 -7.24
CA GLU A 63 53.34 0.94 -6.47
C GLU A 63 53.45 1.47 -5.03
N GLN A 64 53.30 2.78 -4.81
CA GLN A 64 53.25 3.37 -3.47
C GLN A 64 52.07 2.89 -2.63
N ILE A 65 50.91 2.65 -3.26
CA ILE A 65 49.75 2.08 -2.58
C ILE A 65 49.99 0.58 -2.31
N LEU A 66 50.46 -0.18 -3.30
CA LEU A 66 50.74 -1.62 -3.15
C LEU A 66 51.72 -1.91 -2.01
N SER A 67 52.84 -1.19 -1.97
CA SER A 67 53.85 -1.32 -0.90
C SER A 67 53.26 -1.07 0.48
N ARG A 68 52.42 -0.04 0.66
CA ARG A 68 51.72 0.20 1.95
C ARG A 68 50.77 -0.95 2.31
N LEU A 69 50.06 -1.49 1.33
CA LEU A 69 49.14 -2.60 1.52
C LEU A 69 49.83 -3.94 1.83
N ASP A 70 51.10 -4.12 1.49
CA ASP A 70 51.89 -5.29 1.88
C ASP A 70 52.21 -5.32 3.37
N PHE A 71 52.30 -4.14 4.00
CA PHE A 71 52.52 -4.00 5.45
C PHE A 71 51.24 -3.80 6.26
N ALA A 72 50.05 -3.90 5.62
CA ALA A 72 48.79 -3.71 6.31
C ALA A 72 48.52 -4.84 7.34
N ILE A 73 48.23 -4.45 8.58
CA ILE A 73 47.98 -5.38 9.68
C ILE A 73 46.63 -6.08 9.47
N GLY A 74 46.66 -7.39 9.24
CA GLY A 74 45.48 -8.25 9.09
C GLY A 74 44.85 -8.14 7.70
N PRO A 75 45.21 -9.01 6.74
CA PRO A 75 44.67 -8.93 5.39
C PRO A 75 43.17 -9.24 5.39
N ASN A 76 42.37 -8.19 5.24
CA ASN A 76 40.92 -8.24 5.16
C ASN A 76 40.45 -8.21 3.70
N ALA A 77 39.15 -8.42 3.47
CA ALA A 77 38.58 -8.47 2.12
C ALA A 77 38.86 -7.19 1.30
N TRP A 78 38.92 -6.02 1.93
CA TRP A 78 39.13 -4.74 1.28
C TRP A 78 40.57 -4.57 0.77
N ILE A 79 41.56 -5.03 1.54
CA ILE A 79 42.96 -5.00 1.13
C ILE A 79 43.15 -5.85 -0.14
N PHE A 80 42.58 -7.06 -0.16
CA PHE A 80 42.66 -7.92 -1.34
C PHE A 80 41.95 -7.35 -2.56
N LEU A 81 40.77 -6.74 -2.37
CA LEU A 81 40.07 -6.02 -3.44
C LEU A 81 40.96 -4.92 -4.04
N VAL A 82 41.52 -4.05 -3.20
CA VAL A 82 42.35 -2.93 -3.68
C VAL A 82 43.61 -3.43 -4.38
N LYS A 83 44.32 -4.42 -3.81
CA LYS A 83 45.48 -5.03 -4.48
C LYS A 83 45.11 -5.61 -5.84
N GLY A 84 43.98 -6.32 -5.94
CA GLY A 84 43.49 -6.86 -7.20
C GLY A 84 43.19 -5.77 -8.23
N LEU A 85 42.52 -4.68 -7.82
CA LEU A 85 42.23 -3.54 -8.69
C LEU A 85 43.48 -2.82 -9.19
N LEU A 86 44.53 -2.70 -8.37
CA LEU A 86 45.79 -2.07 -8.76
C LEU A 86 46.58 -2.92 -9.76
N LEU A 87 46.44 -4.25 -9.69
CA LEU A 87 47.14 -5.21 -10.55
C LEU A 87 46.36 -5.61 -11.81
N SER A 88 45.11 -5.17 -11.98
CA SER A 88 44.24 -5.64 -13.07
C SER A 88 44.82 -5.41 -14.46
N ASP A 89 45.50 -4.27 -14.66
CA ASP A 89 46.01 -3.88 -15.98
C ASP A 89 47.35 -4.59 -16.30
N ASN A 90 48.16 -4.86 -15.28
CA ASN A 90 49.53 -5.36 -15.44
C ASN A 90 49.66 -6.88 -15.26
N ASN A 91 48.86 -7.47 -14.37
CA ASN A 91 48.88 -8.91 -14.08
C ASN A 91 47.46 -9.43 -13.74
N PRO A 92 46.64 -9.74 -14.77
CA PRO A 92 45.28 -10.21 -14.60
C PRO A 92 45.18 -11.50 -13.76
N SER A 93 46.13 -12.44 -13.91
CA SER A 93 46.10 -13.71 -13.17
C SER A 93 46.28 -13.54 -11.65
N ALA A 94 47.16 -12.62 -11.25
CA ALA A 94 47.35 -12.26 -9.85
C ALA A 94 46.13 -11.49 -9.31
N SER A 95 45.55 -10.61 -10.13
CA SER A 95 44.32 -9.87 -9.82
C SER A 95 43.15 -10.83 -9.51
N ASP A 96 42.92 -11.82 -10.38
CA ASP A 96 41.86 -12.82 -10.23
C ASP A 96 42.00 -13.65 -8.94
N SER A 97 43.23 -14.01 -8.59
CA SER A 97 43.55 -14.73 -7.36
C SER A 97 43.24 -13.88 -6.12
N LEU A 98 43.57 -12.58 -6.16
CA LEU A 98 43.30 -11.63 -5.07
C LEU A 98 41.80 -11.36 -4.92
N PHE A 99 41.05 -11.24 -6.01
CA PHE A 99 39.60 -11.10 -5.96
C PHE A 99 38.93 -12.34 -5.36
N SER A 100 39.40 -13.54 -5.69
CA SER A 100 38.94 -14.79 -5.09
C SER A 100 39.22 -14.83 -3.58
N LEU A 101 40.41 -14.37 -3.15
CA LEU A 101 40.75 -14.23 -1.73
C LEU A 101 39.88 -13.20 -1.02
N ALA A 102 39.56 -12.08 -1.67
CA ALA A 102 38.66 -11.06 -1.11
C ALA A 102 37.27 -11.64 -0.80
N ILE A 103 36.70 -12.38 -1.76
CA ILE A 103 35.39 -13.04 -1.59
C ILE A 103 35.46 -14.10 -0.48
N ASN A 104 36.52 -14.91 -0.45
CA ASN A 104 36.72 -15.92 0.60
C ASN A 104 36.80 -15.28 1.99
N LYS A 105 37.56 -14.19 2.16
CA LYS A 105 37.63 -13.45 3.43
C LYS A 105 36.30 -12.86 3.87
N ALA A 106 35.40 -12.58 2.93
CA ALA A 106 34.06 -12.06 3.21
C ALA A 106 33.02 -13.14 3.50
N GLN A 107 33.35 -14.44 3.39
CA GLN A 107 32.37 -15.55 3.40
C GLN A 107 31.49 -15.68 4.66
N ASN A 108 31.86 -15.05 5.77
CA ASN A 108 31.09 -15.03 7.02
C ASN A 108 30.50 -13.64 7.34
N ASN A 109 30.63 -12.68 6.42
CA ASN A 109 30.11 -11.33 6.57
C ASN A 109 29.26 -10.96 5.33
N PRO A 110 27.92 -11.09 5.43
CA PRO A 110 27.04 -10.82 4.30
C PRO A 110 27.05 -9.34 3.90
N GLY A 111 27.25 -8.42 4.86
CA GLY A 111 27.42 -7.00 4.57
C GLY A 111 28.66 -6.73 3.71
N THR A 112 29.80 -7.31 4.06
CA THR A 112 31.05 -7.19 3.27
C THR A 112 30.89 -7.82 1.89
N THR A 113 30.28 -9.02 1.82
CA THR A 113 30.08 -9.74 0.54
C THR A 113 29.18 -8.95 -0.40
N TRP A 114 28.08 -8.37 0.11
CA TRP A 114 27.21 -7.48 -0.66
C TRP A 114 27.97 -6.28 -1.23
N LEU A 115 28.77 -5.62 -0.39
CA LEU A 115 29.54 -4.45 -0.83
C LEU A 115 30.64 -4.81 -1.84
N LEU A 116 31.29 -5.98 -1.71
CA LEU A 116 32.23 -6.49 -2.73
C LEU A 116 31.52 -6.65 -4.08
N PHE A 117 30.31 -7.21 -4.09
CA PHE A 117 29.50 -7.32 -5.30
C PHE A 117 29.25 -5.94 -5.95
N VAL A 118 28.91 -4.93 -5.14
CA VAL A 118 28.69 -3.55 -5.64
C VAL A 118 29.96 -3.01 -6.28
N GLU A 119 31.12 -3.22 -5.67
CA GLU A 119 32.41 -2.78 -6.22
C GLU A 119 32.79 -3.55 -7.49
N PHE A 120 32.67 -4.88 -7.52
CA PHE A 120 32.92 -5.66 -8.74
C PHE A 120 31.99 -5.28 -9.89
N THR A 121 30.72 -4.97 -9.60
CA THR A 121 29.77 -4.49 -10.60
C THR A 121 30.17 -3.11 -11.12
N ARG A 122 30.63 -2.22 -10.24
CA ARG A 122 31.10 -0.88 -10.60
C ARG A 122 32.27 -0.92 -11.59
N TYR A 123 33.20 -1.85 -11.38
CA TYR A 123 34.37 -2.04 -12.24
C TYR A 123 34.19 -3.09 -13.35
N GLU A 124 32.96 -3.54 -13.59
CA GLU A 124 32.60 -4.48 -14.65
C GLU A 124 33.25 -5.87 -14.57
N PHE A 125 33.75 -6.27 -13.39
CA PHE A 125 34.26 -7.62 -13.12
C PHE A 125 33.11 -8.63 -12.92
N ALA A 126 32.44 -8.98 -14.02
CA ALA A 126 31.23 -9.79 -14.06
C ALA A 126 31.30 -11.10 -13.24
N ASN A 127 32.35 -11.91 -13.48
CA ASN A 127 32.48 -13.24 -12.87
C ASN A 127 32.64 -13.16 -11.34
N PHE A 128 33.37 -12.16 -10.85
CA PHE A 128 33.56 -11.93 -9.42
C PHE A 128 32.33 -11.32 -8.76
N ALA A 129 31.61 -10.45 -9.47
CA ALA A 129 30.31 -9.96 -9.01
C ALA A 129 29.32 -11.12 -8.83
N ASP A 130 29.21 -12.03 -9.81
CA ASP A 130 28.33 -13.20 -9.71
C ASP A 130 28.80 -14.16 -8.61
N SER A 131 30.10 -14.38 -8.46
CA SER A 131 30.67 -15.20 -7.39
C SER A 131 30.38 -14.63 -5.99
N ALA A 132 30.49 -13.30 -5.83
CA ALA A 132 30.11 -12.62 -4.60
C ALA A 132 28.61 -12.77 -4.31
N MET A 133 27.74 -12.69 -5.33
CA MET A 133 26.30 -12.90 -5.14
C MET A 133 25.93 -14.34 -4.81
N VAL A 134 26.59 -15.34 -5.41
CA VAL A 134 26.44 -16.75 -5.02
C VAL A 134 26.85 -16.93 -3.54
N SER A 135 27.99 -16.36 -3.14
CA SER A 135 28.45 -16.40 -1.75
C SER A 135 27.46 -15.73 -0.78
N LEU A 136 26.96 -14.54 -1.13
CA LEU A 136 25.96 -13.83 -0.33
C LEU A 136 24.66 -14.63 -0.20
N TYR A 137 24.17 -15.18 -1.32
CA TYR A 137 22.96 -15.99 -1.32
C TYR A 137 23.14 -17.23 -0.44
N LYS A 138 24.29 -17.92 -0.54
CA LYS A 138 24.64 -19.05 0.33
C LYS A 138 24.61 -18.66 1.81
N GLN A 139 25.18 -17.51 2.19
CA GLN A 139 25.19 -17.00 3.57
C GLN A 139 23.78 -16.70 4.11
N ILE A 140 22.90 -16.13 3.27
CA ILE A 140 21.50 -15.86 3.63
C ILE A 140 20.77 -17.17 3.87
N ILE A 141 20.83 -18.09 2.92
CA ILE A 141 20.14 -19.39 3.01
C ILE A 141 20.70 -20.21 4.20
N SER A 142 22.01 -20.17 4.46
CA SER A 142 22.60 -20.91 5.59
C SER A 142 22.19 -20.35 6.96
N SER A 143 21.77 -19.08 7.04
CA SER A 143 21.19 -18.49 8.25
C SER A 143 19.72 -18.87 8.50
N GLY A 144 19.12 -19.64 7.59
CA GLY A 144 17.70 -20.00 7.64
C GLY A 144 16.77 -18.90 7.12
N ALA A 145 17.28 -17.88 6.44
CA ALA A 145 16.47 -16.88 5.74
C ALA A 145 16.06 -17.41 4.35
N ASP A 146 14.90 -16.98 3.87
CA ASP A 146 14.45 -17.27 2.49
C ASP A 146 15.08 -16.29 1.50
N ALA A 147 15.20 -15.02 1.89
CA ALA A 147 15.65 -13.92 1.03
C ALA A 147 16.05 -12.67 1.85
N SER A 148 16.41 -11.56 1.18
CA SER A 148 16.63 -10.26 1.82
C SER A 148 15.97 -9.12 1.04
N SER A 149 14.99 -8.48 1.68
CA SER A 149 14.27 -7.32 1.14
C SER A 149 15.18 -6.13 0.84
N VAL A 150 16.18 -5.84 1.70
CA VAL A 150 17.17 -4.77 1.46
C VAL A 150 17.98 -5.04 0.21
N VAL A 151 18.52 -6.26 0.09
CA VAL A 151 19.35 -6.61 -1.07
C VAL A 151 18.52 -6.54 -2.35
N SER A 152 17.29 -7.07 -2.35
CA SER A 152 16.37 -6.95 -3.49
C SER A 152 16.09 -5.49 -3.87
N LEU A 153 15.82 -4.62 -2.88
CA LEU A 153 15.57 -3.20 -3.11
C LEU A 153 16.81 -2.48 -3.68
N GLN A 154 17.98 -2.68 -3.09
CA GLN A 154 19.21 -2.05 -3.55
C GLN A 154 19.60 -2.54 -4.95
N LEU A 155 19.42 -3.82 -5.26
CA LEU A 155 19.58 -4.36 -6.61
C LEU A 155 18.63 -3.69 -7.61
N ARG A 156 17.36 -3.43 -7.25
CA ARG A 156 16.41 -2.72 -8.13
C ARG A 156 16.89 -1.29 -8.44
N HIS A 157 17.42 -0.59 -7.44
CA HIS A 157 17.99 0.75 -7.65
C HIS A 157 19.23 0.69 -8.55
N LEU A 158 20.12 -0.29 -8.34
CA LEU A 158 21.31 -0.49 -9.18
C LEU A 158 20.93 -0.84 -10.62
N ALA A 159 19.95 -1.73 -10.80
CA ALA A 159 19.46 -2.13 -12.12
C ALA A 159 18.85 -0.94 -12.87
N LYS A 160 18.10 -0.06 -12.18
CA LYS A 160 17.59 1.17 -12.77
C LYS A 160 18.73 2.08 -13.24
N HIS A 161 19.75 2.28 -12.42
CA HIS A 161 20.91 3.11 -12.76
C HIS A 161 21.61 2.63 -14.05
N TYR A 162 21.88 1.33 -14.16
CA TYR A 162 22.50 0.76 -15.37
C TYR A 162 21.55 0.73 -16.58
N ALA A 163 20.24 0.58 -16.35
CA ALA A 163 19.24 0.66 -17.42
C ALA A 163 19.19 2.08 -18.02
N ASP A 164 19.24 3.11 -17.18
CA ASP A 164 19.28 4.52 -17.60
C ASP A 164 20.56 4.83 -18.42
N GLN A 165 21.66 4.15 -18.11
CA GLN A 165 22.92 4.18 -18.87
C GLN A 165 22.91 3.31 -20.14
N LYS A 166 21.81 2.62 -20.44
CA LYS A 166 21.67 1.67 -21.56
C LYS A 166 22.63 0.47 -21.49
N ASN A 167 23.17 0.13 -20.33
CA ASN A 167 23.95 -1.09 -20.14
C ASN A 167 23.01 -2.30 -19.91
N ILE A 168 22.50 -2.85 -21.02
CA ILE A 168 21.49 -3.92 -21.02
C ILE A 168 22.03 -5.22 -20.39
N GLN A 169 23.30 -5.53 -20.59
CA GLN A 169 23.92 -6.77 -20.10
C GLN A 169 23.96 -6.82 -18.57
N VAL A 170 24.50 -5.77 -17.94
CA VAL A 170 24.54 -5.65 -16.46
C VAL A 170 23.11 -5.59 -15.91
N THR A 171 22.23 -4.83 -16.56
CA THR A 171 20.83 -4.71 -16.17
C THR A 171 20.12 -6.06 -16.10
N ASN A 172 20.23 -6.90 -17.14
CA ASN A 172 19.61 -8.22 -17.16
C ASN A 172 20.20 -9.17 -16.11
N ARG A 173 21.51 -9.11 -15.86
CA ARG A 173 22.16 -9.88 -14.80
C ARG A 173 21.61 -9.50 -13.42
N LEU A 174 21.49 -8.21 -13.13
CA LEU A 174 20.91 -7.70 -11.87
C LEU A 174 19.47 -8.16 -11.69
N TYR A 175 18.68 -8.18 -12.77
CA TYR A 175 17.29 -8.67 -12.71
C TYR A 175 17.17 -10.15 -12.35
N ASN A 176 18.09 -11.00 -12.81
CA ASN A 176 18.12 -12.41 -12.42
C ASN A 176 18.43 -12.57 -10.92
N TRP A 177 19.31 -11.71 -10.38
CA TRP A 177 19.58 -11.70 -8.94
C TRP A 177 18.41 -11.16 -8.12
N ILE A 178 17.71 -10.13 -8.59
CA ILE A 178 16.53 -9.59 -7.89
C ILE A 178 15.48 -10.66 -7.64
N GLU A 179 15.25 -11.55 -8.61
CA GLU A 179 14.27 -12.64 -8.48
C GLU A 179 14.63 -13.62 -7.35
N LYS A 180 15.91 -13.91 -7.14
CA LYS A 180 16.37 -14.80 -6.05
C LYS A 180 16.28 -14.16 -4.67
N PHE A 181 16.42 -12.84 -4.59
CA PHE A 181 16.42 -12.10 -3.32
C PHE A 181 15.06 -11.45 -3.00
N ASP A 182 14.05 -11.58 -3.86
CA ASP A 182 12.69 -11.06 -3.63
C ASP A 182 11.89 -12.02 -2.73
N PRO A 183 11.56 -11.67 -1.47
CA PRO A 183 10.92 -12.60 -0.53
C PRO A 183 9.58 -13.16 -1.02
N ASP A 184 8.80 -12.33 -1.74
CA ASP A 184 7.50 -12.74 -2.29
C ASP A 184 7.61 -13.30 -3.73
N GLN A 185 8.77 -13.23 -4.37
CA GLN A 185 8.99 -13.57 -5.80
C GLN A 185 7.96 -12.94 -6.75
N THR A 186 7.46 -11.75 -6.42
CA THR A 186 6.40 -11.09 -7.19
C THR A 186 6.93 -10.06 -8.17
N TRP A 187 8.14 -9.56 -7.94
CA TRP A 187 8.71 -8.47 -8.73
C TRP A 187 8.89 -8.87 -10.19
N SER A 188 9.30 -10.10 -10.48
CA SER A 188 9.50 -10.57 -11.87
C SER A 188 8.20 -10.55 -12.66
N PHE A 189 7.08 -10.94 -12.05
CA PHE A 189 5.76 -10.87 -12.69
C PHE A 189 5.30 -9.43 -12.93
N LYS A 190 5.51 -8.52 -11.97
CA LYS A 190 5.20 -7.10 -12.17
C LYS A 190 6.01 -6.50 -13.31
N ARG A 191 7.31 -6.77 -13.37
CA ARG A 191 8.17 -6.32 -14.47
C ARG A 191 7.67 -6.85 -15.81
N ARG A 192 7.37 -8.15 -15.92
CA ARG A 192 6.83 -8.75 -17.16
C ARG A 192 5.52 -8.10 -17.58
N PHE A 193 4.64 -7.82 -16.62
CA PHE A 193 3.39 -7.11 -16.88
C PHE A 193 3.63 -5.72 -17.47
N VAL A 194 4.55 -4.94 -16.90
CA VAL A 194 4.92 -3.61 -17.41
C VAL A 194 5.50 -3.67 -18.81
N GLN A 195 6.40 -4.63 -19.06
CA GLN A 195 7.03 -4.79 -20.37
C GLN A 195 6.03 -5.20 -21.47
N ALA A 196 5.05 -6.02 -21.12
CA ALA A 196 3.99 -6.44 -22.03
C ALA A 196 2.96 -5.32 -22.27
N CYS A 197 2.74 -4.44 -21.28
CA CYS A 197 1.76 -3.38 -21.37
C CYS A 197 2.18 -2.25 -22.34
N PRO A 198 1.28 -1.73 -23.20
CA PRO A 198 -0.11 -2.13 -23.40
C PRO A 198 -0.32 -3.11 -24.58
N GLY A 199 0.75 -3.53 -25.26
CA GLY A 199 0.68 -4.17 -26.58
C GLY A 199 0.55 -5.69 -26.59
N ASP A 200 1.09 -6.38 -25.57
CA ASP A 200 1.10 -7.84 -25.47
C ASP A 200 0.09 -8.33 -24.40
N ILE A 201 -1.13 -8.59 -24.84
CA ILE A 201 -2.23 -8.99 -23.97
C ILE A 201 -1.97 -10.37 -23.33
N ASP A 202 -1.37 -11.30 -24.05
CA ASP A 202 -1.16 -12.66 -23.55
C ASP A 202 0.00 -12.71 -22.54
N GLY A 203 1.06 -11.94 -22.79
CA GLY A 203 2.11 -11.69 -21.79
C GLY A 203 1.57 -11.05 -20.52
N MET A 204 0.67 -10.06 -20.63
CA MET A 204 -0.01 -9.45 -19.48
C MET A 204 -0.87 -10.46 -18.70
N LYS A 205 -1.68 -11.28 -19.38
CA LYS A 205 -2.50 -12.32 -18.74
C LYS A 205 -1.64 -13.36 -18.02
N SER A 206 -0.57 -13.83 -18.66
CA SER A 206 0.35 -14.80 -18.07
C SER A 206 1.04 -14.23 -16.83
N ALA A 207 1.50 -12.97 -16.89
CA ALA A 207 2.10 -12.30 -15.75
C ALA A 207 1.11 -12.17 -14.57
N LEU A 208 -0.15 -11.81 -14.84
CA LEU A 208 -1.20 -11.73 -13.82
C LEU A 208 -1.54 -13.09 -13.22
N PHE A 209 -1.71 -14.12 -14.05
CA PHE A 209 -2.01 -15.47 -13.58
C PHE A 209 -0.91 -15.96 -12.63
N ASN A 210 0.36 -15.81 -13.04
CA ASN A 210 1.49 -16.22 -12.22
C ASN A 210 1.58 -15.40 -10.91
N TYR A 211 1.32 -14.10 -10.98
CA TYR A 211 1.25 -13.24 -9.80
C TYR A 211 0.18 -13.70 -8.79
N PHE A 212 -1.06 -13.90 -9.24
CA PHE A 212 -2.15 -14.38 -8.38
C PHE A 212 -1.90 -15.80 -7.86
N SER A 213 -1.31 -16.69 -8.67
CA SER A 213 -0.95 -18.04 -8.23
C SER A 213 0.13 -18.04 -7.14
N THR A 214 1.00 -17.03 -7.12
CA THR A 214 2.03 -16.88 -6.10
C THR A 214 1.43 -16.30 -4.80
N ILE A 215 0.58 -15.28 -4.92
CA ILE A 215 -0.15 -14.73 -3.77
C ILE A 215 -1.08 -15.77 -3.13
N SER A 216 -1.75 -16.60 -3.93
CA SER A 216 -2.72 -17.56 -3.39
C SER A 216 -2.09 -18.59 -2.44
N ARG A 217 -0.76 -18.74 -2.45
CA ARG A 217 0.01 -19.64 -1.59
C ARG A 217 0.59 -18.98 -0.35
N SER A 218 0.63 -17.64 -0.29
CA SER A 218 1.24 -16.89 0.81
C SER A 218 0.21 -16.02 1.52
N TRP A 219 -0.05 -16.33 2.79
CA TRP A 219 -0.98 -15.55 3.60
C TRP A 219 -0.49 -14.11 3.80
N SER A 220 0.82 -13.88 3.91
CA SER A 220 1.39 -12.55 4.10
C SER A 220 1.22 -11.69 2.85
N SER A 221 1.37 -12.28 1.66
CA SER A 221 1.11 -11.58 0.40
C SER A 221 -0.39 -11.28 0.23
N GLN A 222 -1.29 -12.19 0.65
CA GLN A 222 -2.74 -11.95 0.68
C GLN A 222 -3.14 -10.85 1.66
N ALA A 223 -2.53 -10.83 2.85
CA ALA A 223 -2.76 -9.79 3.84
C ALA A 223 -2.32 -8.40 3.34
N ASN A 224 -1.16 -8.34 2.67
CA ASN A 224 -0.69 -7.11 2.04
C ASN A 224 -1.67 -6.62 0.97
N LEU A 225 -2.16 -7.53 0.12
CA LEU A 225 -3.18 -7.25 -0.89
C LEU A 225 -4.49 -6.76 -0.26
N PHE A 226 -4.99 -7.44 0.75
CA PHE A 226 -6.21 -7.07 1.48
C PHE A 226 -6.12 -5.65 2.02
N SER A 227 -5.05 -5.33 2.74
CA SER A 227 -4.87 -4.02 3.35
C SER A 227 -4.66 -2.90 2.33
N ASP A 228 -3.90 -3.14 1.25
CA ASP A 228 -3.71 -2.14 0.18
C ASP A 228 -5.03 -1.84 -0.55
N ASN A 229 -5.79 -2.88 -0.92
CA ASN A 229 -7.09 -2.73 -1.59
C ASN A 229 -8.12 -2.09 -0.67
N TYR A 230 -8.16 -2.50 0.59
CA TYR A 230 -9.07 -1.91 1.58
C TYR A 230 -8.79 -0.42 1.76
N PHE A 231 -7.52 -0.01 1.87
CA PHE A 231 -7.16 1.41 1.95
C PHE A 231 -7.63 2.20 0.73
N TRP A 232 -7.46 1.65 -0.48
CA TRP A 232 -7.92 2.29 -1.70
C TRP A 232 -9.45 2.43 -1.74
N ILE A 233 -10.18 1.35 -1.40
CA ILE A 233 -11.65 1.35 -1.34
C ILE A 233 -12.17 2.33 -0.27
N HIS A 234 -11.57 2.34 0.91
CA HIS A 234 -11.90 3.27 1.98
C HIS A 234 -11.70 4.73 1.53
N THR A 235 -10.58 5.01 0.87
CA THR A 235 -10.27 6.34 0.35
C THR A 235 -11.26 6.75 -0.75
N PHE A 236 -11.62 5.83 -1.64
CA PHE A 236 -12.65 6.05 -2.65
C PHE A 236 -13.99 6.48 -2.04
N PHE A 237 -14.51 5.73 -1.05
CA PHE A 237 -15.77 6.06 -0.41
C PHE A 237 -15.71 7.35 0.40
N THR A 238 -14.58 7.62 1.05
CA THR A 238 -14.37 8.87 1.81
C THR A 238 -14.36 10.09 0.89
N VAL A 239 -13.66 10.03 -0.25
CA VAL A 239 -13.64 11.09 -1.26
C VAL A 239 -15.03 11.26 -1.88
N LEU A 240 -15.70 10.16 -2.22
CA LEU A 240 -17.06 10.19 -2.77
C LEU A 240 -18.05 10.85 -1.81
N LEU A 241 -18.02 10.49 -0.53
CA LEU A 241 -18.83 11.12 0.51
C LEU A 241 -18.58 12.62 0.58
N PHE A 242 -17.30 13.03 0.67
CA PHE A 242 -16.93 14.44 0.75
C PHE A 242 -17.43 15.23 -0.46
N ILE A 243 -17.27 14.69 -1.67
CA ILE A 243 -17.77 15.30 -2.91
C ILE A 243 -19.30 15.44 -2.88
N LEU A 244 -20.02 14.36 -2.57
CA LEU A 244 -21.49 14.36 -2.56
C LEU A 244 -22.05 15.34 -1.55
N PHE A 245 -21.55 15.32 -0.31
CA PHE A 245 -21.98 16.25 0.74
C PHE A 245 -21.64 17.71 0.39
N THR A 246 -20.47 17.97 -0.18
CA THR A 246 -20.09 19.32 -0.62
C THR A 246 -21.01 19.83 -1.73
N LEU A 247 -21.33 19.00 -2.73
CA LEU A 247 -22.24 19.38 -3.82
C LEU A 247 -23.68 19.58 -3.34
N ILE A 248 -24.16 18.73 -2.43
CA ILE A 248 -25.47 18.88 -1.80
C ILE A 248 -25.51 20.15 -0.95
N ALA A 249 -24.45 20.46 -0.20
CA ALA A 249 -24.35 21.69 0.57
C ALA A 249 -24.35 22.93 -0.36
N ILE A 250 -23.52 22.96 -1.40
CA ILE A 250 -23.50 24.07 -2.38
C ILE A 250 -24.88 24.29 -3.02
N LYS A 251 -25.58 23.20 -3.33
CA LYS A 251 -26.89 23.25 -3.98
C LYS A 251 -27.98 23.66 -3.00
N TYR A 252 -28.14 22.96 -1.88
CA TYR A 252 -29.34 23.04 -1.03
C TYR A 252 -29.14 23.78 0.30
N LEU A 253 -27.91 23.96 0.80
CA LEU A 253 -27.68 24.65 2.08
C LEU A 253 -28.20 26.10 2.09
N PRO A 254 -28.03 26.91 1.01
CA PRO A 254 -28.58 28.26 0.96
C PRO A 254 -30.12 28.32 1.16
N PHE A 255 -30.82 27.24 0.81
CA PHE A 255 -32.26 27.12 1.02
C PHE A 255 -32.59 26.86 2.49
N ALA A 256 -31.82 25.98 3.14
CA ALA A 256 -32.03 25.58 4.51
C ALA A 256 -31.72 26.69 5.52
N VAL A 257 -30.64 27.45 5.27
CA VAL A 257 -30.20 28.52 6.18
C VAL A 257 -30.95 29.85 5.98
N HIS A 258 -31.88 29.93 5.03
CA HIS A 258 -32.62 31.16 4.75
C HIS A 258 -33.38 31.68 5.97
N HIS A 259 -33.99 30.79 6.76
CA HIS A 259 -34.69 31.17 8.00
C HIS A 259 -33.75 31.76 9.06
N VAL A 260 -32.53 31.22 9.17
CA VAL A 260 -31.50 31.77 10.07
C VAL A 260 -31.01 33.13 9.54
N SER A 261 -30.92 33.28 8.22
CA SER A 261 -30.54 34.55 7.58
C SER A 261 -31.55 35.68 7.84
N ASP A 262 -32.81 35.35 8.11
CA ASP A 262 -33.86 36.31 8.43
C ASP A 262 -33.77 36.84 9.88
N LEU A 263 -33.01 36.18 10.77
CA LEU A 263 -32.77 36.67 12.14
C LEU A 263 -31.83 37.88 12.16
N TYR A 264 -31.04 38.08 11.10
CA TYR A 264 -30.13 39.23 11.00
C TYR A 264 -30.88 40.51 10.62
N PRO A 265 -30.45 41.68 11.16
CA PRO A 265 -31.05 42.98 10.85
C PRO A 265 -31.18 43.25 9.34
N HIS A 266 -32.29 43.91 8.94
CA HIS A 266 -32.56 44.25 7.55
C HIS A 266 -31.55 45.23 6.92
N SER A 267 -30.75 45.92 7.75
CA SER A 267 -29.64 46.78 7.31
C SER A 267 -28.50 46.00 6.66
N VAL A 268 -28.37 44.70 6.97
CA VAL A 268 -27.33 43.83 6.41
C VAL A 268 -27.77 43.29 5.06
N SER A 269 -26.89 43.37 4.05
CA SER A 269 -27.21 42.86 2.70
C SER A 269 -27.60 41.38 2.74
N ALA A 270 -28.61 40.99 1.97
CA ALA A 270 -29.11 39.62 1.96
C ALA A 270 -28.04 38.57 1.57
N THR A 271 -27.03 38.97 0.79
CA THR A 271 -25.89 38.11 0.45
C THR A 271 -25.00 37.85 1.66
N LEU A 272 -24.68 38.90 2.43
CA LEU A 272 -23.88 38.78 3.64
C LEU A 272 -24.60 37.98 4.73
N ARG A 273 -25.92 38.18 4.90
CA ARG A 273 -26.74 37.37 5.85
C ARG A 273 -26.70 35.87 5.53
N THR A 274 -26.77 35.52 4.25
CA THR A 274 -26.68 34.11 3.80
C THR A 274 -25.28 33.55 4.03
N TYR A 275 -24.23 34.34 3.76
CA TYR A 275 -22.84 33.94 4.00
C TYR A 275 -22.59 33.68 5.49
N LEU A 276 -22.97 34.61 6.37
CA LEU A 276 -22.83 34.46 7.82
C LEU A 276 -23.59 33.22 8.35
N SER A 277 -24.83 33.02 7.88
CA SER A 277 -25.62 31.84 8.28
C SER A 277 -24.99 30.53 7.78
N SER A 278 -24.41 30.53 6.57
CA SER A 278 -23.70 29.36 6.04
C SER A 278 -22.40 29.11 6.81
N LEU A 279 -21.69 30.17 7.22
CA LEU A 279 -20.47 30.09 8.02
C LEU A 279 -20.72 29.45 9.38
N ILE A 280 -21.88 29.72 10.01
CA ILE A 280 -22.30 29.05 11.26
C ILE A 280 -22.48 27.54 11.05
N VAL A 281 -23.04 27.11 9.92
CA VAL A 281 -23.15 25.67 9.65
C VAL A 281 -21.77 25.07 9.37
N ILE A 282 -20.93 25.76 8.59
CA ILE A 282 -19.58 25.31 8.25
C ILE A 282 -18.68 25.23 9.49
N SER A 283 -18.85 26.11 10.49
CA SER A 283 -18.05 26.07 11.73
C SER A 283 -18.23 24.77 12.51
N THR A 284 -19.31 24.02 12.27
CA THR A 284 -19.50 22.70 12.88
C THR A 284 -18.52 21.63 12.41
N LEU A 285 -17.76 21.89 11.33
CA LEU A 285 -16.60 21.06 10.97
C LEU A 285 -15.57 20.97 12.10
N PHE A 286 -15.51 21.96 13.00
CA PHE A 286 -14.65 21.92 14.19
C PHE A 286 -15.00 20.76 15.14
N PHE A 287 -16.27 20.33 15.15
CA PHE A 287 -16.73 19.17 15.94
C PHE A 287 -16.59 17.84 15.19
N GLY A 288 -16.02 17.84 13.99
CA GLY A 288 -15.79 16.67 13.16
C GLY A 288 -16.64 16.63 11.89
N VAL A 289 -16.08 16.01 10.85
CA VAL A 289 -16.69 15.94 9.51
C VAL A 289 -18.02 15.17 9.52
N ASN A 290 -18.14 14.12 10.33
CA ASN A 290 -19.39 13.35 10.44
C ASN A 290 -20.53 14.18 11.05
N VAL A 291 -20.23 15.01 12.06
CA VAL A 291 -21.21 15.92 12.69
C VAL A 291 -21.73 16.91 11.65
N PHE A 292 -20.82 17.51 10.89
CA PHE A 292 -21.18 18.41 9.79
C PHE A 292 -22.06 17.72 8.74
N PHE A 293 -21.74 16.49 8.31
CA PHE A 293 -22.55 15.76 7.33
C PHE A 293 -23.96 15.44 7.84
N TRP A 294 -24.11 15.05 9.10
CA TRP A 294 -25.44 14.85 9.69
C TRP A 294 -26.23 16.14 9.80
N LEU A 295 -25.60 17.24 10.25
CA LEU A 295 -26.25 18.54 10.33
C LEU A 295 -26.72 19.03 8.95
N VAL A 296 -25.86 18.95 7.94
CA VAL A 296 -26.24 19.28 6.55
C VAL A 296 -27.40 18.41 6.10
N SER A 297 -27.36 17.09 6.34
CA SER A 297 -28.44 16.16 6.00
C SER A 297 -29.77 16.61 6.59
N ILE A 298 -29.82 16.89 7.89
CA ILE A 298 -31.02 17.32 8.61
C ILE A 298 -31.57 18.63 8.05
N LEU A 299 -30.69 19.61 7.82
CA LEU A 299 -31.06 20.93 7.34
C LEU A 299 -31.61 20.90 5.90
N VAL A 300 -30.97 20.14 5.00
CA VAL A 300 -31.36 20.13 3.58
C VAL A 300 -32.49 19.14 3.26
N TRP A 301 -32.73 18.14 4.12
CA TRP A 301 -33.73 17.07 3.90
C TRP A 301 -35.13 17.56 3.50
N PRO A 302 -35.67 18.66 4.04
CA PRO A 302 -36.98 19.18 3.63
C PRO A 302 -37.00 19.85 2.26
N HIS A 303 -35.85 20.25 1.74
CA HIS A 303 -35.71 21.13 0.57
C HIS A 303 -35.22 20.38 -0.68
N ILE A 304 -34.73 19.15 -0.51
CA ILE A 304 -34.17 18.34 -1.59
C ILE A 304 -35.25 17.73 -2.49
N ASP A 305 -35.00 17.71 -3.80
CA ASP A 305 -35.89 17.07 -4.77
C ASP A 305 -35.82 15.54 -4.68
N LYS A 306 -36.87 14.82 -5.09
CA LYS A 306 -36.94 13.34 -5.04
C LYS A 306 -35.71 12.65 -5.65
N LYS A 307 -35.20 13.15 -6.77
CA LYS A 307 -34.05 12.58 -7.50
C LYS A 307 -32.71 12.78 -6.77
N ASP A 308 -32.55 13.89 -6.07
CA ASP A 308 -31.32 14.20 -5.33
C ASP A 308 -31.39 13.60 -3.92
N LYS A 309 -32.60 13.40 -3.41
CA LYS A 309 -32.86 12.69 -2.17
C LYS A 309 -32.35 11.26 -2.20
N SER A 310 -32.53 10.55 -3.32
CA SER A 310 -31.94 9.19 -3.46
C SER A 310 -30.41 9.23 -3.41
N VAL A 311 -29.77 10.26 -3.95
CA VAL A 311 -28.30 10.43 -3.85
C VAL A 311 -27.87 10.68 -2.41
N LEU A 312 -28.59 11.56 -1.70
CA LEU A 312 -28.34 11.82 -0.28
C LEU A 312 -28.55 10.55 0.56
N VAL A 313 -29.57 9.75 0.27
CA VAL A 313 -29.80 8.45 0.93
C VAL A 313 -28.61 7.52 0.73
N VAL A 314 -28.11 7.36 -0.50
CA VAL A 314 -26.91 6.54 -0.76
C VAL A 314 -25.70 7.07 0.01
N ALA A 315 -25.49 8.39 0.04
CA ALA A 315 -24.41 8.99 0.82
C ALA A 315 -24.58 8.74 2.33
N ILE A 316 -25.80 8.84 2.87
CA ILE A 316 -26.08 8.54 4.28
C ILE A 316 -25.86 7.06 4.58
N LEU A 317 -26.20 6.13 3.69
CA LEU A 317 -25.94 4.70 3.90
C LEU A 317 -24.43 4.42 4.01
N ILE A 318 -23.59 5.08 3.19
CA ILE A 318 -22.13 4.98 3.31
C ILE A 318 -21.67 5.63 4.63
N LEU A 319 -22.24 6.78 5.00
CA LEU A 319 -21.94 7.46 6.27
C LEU A 319 -22.31 6.61 7.49
N ILE A 320 -23.43 5.88 7.46
CA ILE A 320 -23.86 4.96 8.51
C ILE A 320 -22.80 3.88 8.73
N LEU A 321 -22.16 3.39 7.68
CA LEU A 321 -21.13 2.35 7.80
C LEU A 321 -19.77 2.87 8.29
N SER A 322 -19.55 4.19 8.33
CA SER A 322 -18.24 4.78 8.69
C SER A 322 -17.73 4.46 10.10
N PRO A 323 -18.58 4.27 11.14
CA PRO A 323 -18.10 3.83 12.44
C PRO A 323 -17.65 2.35 12.40
N LEU A 324 -18.35 1.47 11.67
CA LEU A 324 -17.95 0.07 11.51
C LEU A 324 -16.67 -0.06 10.68
N ASP A 325 -16.47 0.84 9.71
CA ASP A 325 -15.25 0.93 8.93
C ASP A 325 -14.00 1.18 9.80
N THR A 326 -14.12 1.83 10.97
CA THR A 326 -13.00 1.94 11.94
C THR A 326 -12.47 0.58 12.38
N ARG A 327 -13.37 -0.39 12.57
CA ARG A 327 -13.03 -1.74 12.98
C ARG A 327 -12.22 -2.44 11.91
N ILE A 328 -12.62 -2.30 10.65
CA ILE A 328 -11.91 -2.89 9.49
C ILE A 328 -10.54 -2.22 9.30
N ARG A 329 -10.42 -0.90 9.52
CA ARG A 329 -9.10 -0.23 9.55
C ARG A 329 -8.17 -0.82 10.60
N VAL A 330 -8.66 -1.06 11.82
CA VAL A 330 -7.86 -1.70 12.87
C VAL A 330 -7.46 -3.12 12.48
N MET A 331 -8.37 -3.89 11.86
CA MET A 331 -8.02 -5.22 11.34
C MET A 331 -6.89 -5.13 10.31
N SER A 332 -7.02 -4.27 9.29
CA SER A 332 -6.01 -4.06 8.26
C SER A 332 -4.65 -3.69 8.86
N ASP A 333 -4.64 -2.76 9.82
CA ASP A 333 -3.39 -2.26 10.41
C ASP A 333 -2.75 -3.30 11.34
N SER A 334 -3.54 -4.08 12.08
CA SER A 334 -3.02 -5.14 12.97
C SER A 334 -2.25 -6.24 12.24
N ILE A 335 -2.61 -6.56 10.98
CA ILE A 335 -1.89 -7.57 10.19
C ILE A 335 -0.54 -7.03 9.68
N LYS A 336 -0.42 -5.71 9.55
CA LYS A 336 0.77 -5.03 9.04
C LYS A 336 1.63 -4.39 10.14
N ASP A 337 1.22 -4.47 11.39
CA ASP A 337 1.95 -3.90 12.52
C ASP A 337 3.36 -4.53 12.59
N PRO A 338 4.44 -3.78 12.30
CA PRO A 338 5.80 -4.31 12.32
C PRO A 338 6.21 -4.89 13.67
N GLU A 339 5.55 -4.44 14.74
CA GLU A 339 5.79 -4.88 16.11
C GLU A 339 4.74 -5.87 16.62
N GLY A 340 3.74 -6.18 15.79
CA GLY A 340 2.70 -7.15 16.08
C GLY A 340 3.23 -8.58 16.08
N SER A 341 2.62 -9.44 16.89
CA SER A 341 3.08 -10.82 17.10
C SER A 341 3.09 -11.66 15.83
N ILE A 342 2.16 -11.41 14.90
CA ILE A 342 2.05 -12.13 13.63
C ILE A 342 3.17 -11.72 12.66
N VAL A 343 3.46 -10.44 12.53
CA VAL A 343 4.54 -9.95 11.65
C VAL A 343 5.90 -10.36 12.20
N MET A 344 6.09 -10.28 13.52
CA MET A 344 7.32 -10.74 14.16
C MET A 344 7.53 -12.26 14.02
N LEU A 345 6.46 -13.06 14.10
CA LEU A 345 6.51 -14.48 13.78
C LEU A 345 6.91 -14.72 12.32
N LYS A 346 6.27 -14.03 11.37
CA LYS A 346 6.61 -14.13 9.94
C LYS A 346 8.08 -13.79 9.69
N LYS A 347 8.58 -12.70 10.27
CA LYS A 347 10.00 -12.32 10.19
C LYS A 347 10.91 -13.42 10.73
N SER A 348 10.58 -14.02 11.87
CA SER A 348 11.35 -15.13 12.45
C SER A 348 11.40 -16.35 11.52
N ILE A 349 10.34 -16.59 10.74
CA ILE A 349 10.27 -17.68 9.75
C ILE A 349 11.07 -17.37 8.49
N SER A 350 10.89 -16.18 7.89
CA SER A 350 11.44 -15.88 6.56
C SER A 350 12.80 -15.18 6.56
N GLU A 351 13.20 -14.56 7.65
CA GLU A 351 14.45 -13.78 7.75
C GLU A 351 15.49 -14.50 8.62
N GLY A 352 16.75 -14.10 8.48
CA GLY A 352 17.81 -14.54 9.38
C GLY A 352 17.74 -13.76 10.70
N VAL A 353 18.29 -14.35 11.76
CA VAL A 353 18.13 -13.82 13.12
C VAL A 353 19.35 -13.02 13.53
N THR A 354 19.13 -11.80 14.00
CA THR A 354 20.13 -10.98 14.69
C THR A 354 19.86 -10.98 16.19
N ASP A 355 20.90 -10.72 16.99
CA ASP A 355 20.76 -10.58 18.44
C ASP A 355 19.82 -9.44 18.82
N GLU A 356 19.87 -8.34 18.10
CA GLU A 356 18.97 -7.20 18.27
C GLU A 356 17.50 -7.60 18.04
N PHE A 357 17.22 -8.36 16.98
CA PHE A 357 15.87 -8.84 16.70
C PHE A 357 15.37 -9.80 17.79
N LEU A 358 16.21 -10.74 18.24
CA LEU A 358 15.86 -11.65 19.33
C LEU A 358 15.61 -10.90 20.65
N ASN A 359 16.43 -9.90 20.97
CA ASN A 359 16.22 -9.05 22.15
C ASN A 359 14.92 -8.26 22.04
N LYS A 360 14.60 -7.71 20.86
CA LYS A 360 13.33 -7.02 20.60
C LYS A 360 12.14 -7.95 20.80
N LEU A 361 12.22 -9.20 20.33
CA LEU A 361 11.20 -10.23 20.57
C LEU A 361 11.00 -10.50 22.07
N ILE A 362 12.09 -10.68 22.83
CA ILE A 362 12.05 -10.95 24.27
C ILE A 362 11.41 -9.77 25.04
N LEU A 363 11.73 -8.53 24.66
CA LEU A 363 11.12 -7.33 25.25
C LEU A 363 9.61 -7.21 24.94
N LYS A 364 9.19 -7.59 23.73
CA LYS A 364 7.76 -7.60 23.37
C LYS A 364 6.99 -8.72 24.06
N TYR A 365 7.62 -9.87 24.21
CA TYR A 365 7.09 -10.98 25.00
C TYR A 365 6.93 -10.61 26.49
N SER A 366 7.89 -9.91 27.09
CA SER A 366 7.82 -9.56 28.51
C SER A 366 6.63 -8.65 28.86
N SER A 367 6.21 -7.80 27.92
CA SER A 367 5.01 -6.96 28.03
C SER A 367 3.71 -7.65 27.61
N ASN A 368 3.80 -8.75 26.86
CA ASN A 368 2.65 -9.54 26.38
C ASN A 368 2.85 -11.02 26.72
N LYS A 369 2.94 -11.29 28.03
CA LYS A 369 3.07 -12.67 28.52
C LYS A 369 1.90 -13.49 27.98
N ASP A 370 2.19 -14.74 27.62
CA ASP A 370 1.21 -15.73 27.14
C ASP A 370 0.65 -15.50 25.72
N ASN A 371 1.25 -14.62 24.90
CA ASN A 371 0.97 -14.62 23.46
C ASN A 371 1.76 -15.75 22.76
N PRO A 372 1.09 -16.80 22.23
CA PRO A 372 1.77 -17.97 21.68
C PRO A 372 2.59 -17.66 20.43
N TYR A 373 2.29 -16.58 19.69
CA TYR A 373 3.01 -16.23 18.47
C TYR A 373 4.33 -15.53 18.76
N PHE A 374 4.41 -14.67 19.80
CA PHE A 374 5.70 -14.15 20.25
C PHE A 374 6.60 -15.27 20.79
N ILE A 375 6.02 -16.21 21.55
CA ILE A 375 6.77 -17.35 22.08
C ILE A 375 7.27 -18.25 20.94
N SER A 376 6.43 -18.52 19.93
CA SER A 376 6.82 -19.29 18.74
C SER A 376 7.89 -18.57 17.92
N ALA A 377 7.78 -17.25 17.77
CA ALA A 377 8.78 -16.43 17.09
C ALA A 377 10.15 -16.53 17.78
N ILE A 378 10.18 -16.44 19.12
CA ILE A 378 11.40 -16.63 19.91
C ILE A 378 11.94 -18.05 19.73
N ALA A 379 11.10 -19.08 19.79
CA ALA A 379 11.53 -20.47 19.61
C ALA A 379 12.19 -20.70 18.24
N ILE A 380 11.57 -20.20 17.15
CA ILE A 380 12.14 -20.25 15.80
C ILE A 380 13.45 -19.46 15.72
N ALA A 381 13.48 -18.28 16.33
CA ALA A 381 14.67 -17.44 16.29
C ALA A 381 15.87 -18.08 17.01
N SER A 382 15.63 -18.67 18.20
CA SER A 382 16.63 -19.41 18.96
C SER A 382 17.06 -20.69 18.25
N TYR A 383 16.12 -21.42 17.62
CA TYR A 383 16.42 -22.56 16.76
C TYR A 383 17.36 -22.17 15.62
N LYS A 384 17.11 -21.03 14.96
CA LYS A 384 17.97 -20.50 13.89
C LYS A 384 19.37 -20.14 14.36
N LYS A 385 19.50 -19.64 15.59
CA LYS A 385 20.79 -19.36 16.22
C LYS A 385 21.54 -20.59 16.71
N GLY A 386 20.91 -21.77 16.71
CA GLY A 386 21.48 -22.99 17.26
C GLY A 386 21.36 -23.12 18.79
N ASP A 387 20.64 -22.21 19.46
CA ASP A 387 20.31 -22.35 20.88
C ASP A 387 19.09 -23.28 21.03
N ILE A 388 19.33 -24.57 20.80
CA ILE A 388 18.29 -25.60 20.77
C ILE A 388 17.65 -25.79 22.14
N ALA A 389 18.41 -25.61 23.23
CA ALA A 389 17.89 -25.75 24.60
C ALA A 389 16.85 -24.65 24.91
N PHE A 390 17.17 -23.39 24.61
CA PHE A 390 16.23 -22.30 24.80
C PHE A 390 15.04 -22.38 23.83
N ALA A 391 15.28 -22.79 22.57
CA ALA A 391 14.22 -23.06 21.61
C ALA A 391 13.23 -24.11 22.13
N GLN A 392 13.73 -25.21 22.71
CA GLN A 392 12.92 -26.28 23.30
C GLN A 392 12.08 -25.77 24.48
N GLN A 393 12.63 -24.92 25.34
CA GLN A 393 11.88 -24.31 26.44
C GLN A 393 10.73 -23.45 25.91
N MET A 394 11.01 -22.62 24.90
CA MET A 394 10.02 -21.70 24.36
C MET A 394 8.93 -22.43 23.57
N ILE A 395 9.28 -23.44 22.75
CA ILE A 395 8.26 -24.18 22.00
C ILE A 395 7.33 -24.98 22.93
N ASN A 396 7.84 -25.52 24.05
CA ASN A 396 7.00 -26.19 25.05
C ASN A 396 5.98 -25.23 25.68
N LYS A 397 6.38 -23.98 25.93
CA LYS A 397 5.45 -22.94 26.39
C LYS A 397 4.41 -22.60 25.34
N ALA A 398 4.81 -22.49 24.06
CA ALA A 398 3.87 -22.23 22.97
C ALA A 398 2.85 -23.37 22.82
N GLN A 399 3.32 -24.62 22.91
CA GLN A 399 2.46 -25.81 22.92
C GLN A 399 1.45 -25.74 24.07
N ALA A 400 1.90 -25.51 25.31
CA ALA A 400 1.00 -25.45 26.48
C ALA A 400 -0.15 -24.43 26.32
N LEU A 401 0.08 -23.32 25.60
CA LEU A 401 -0.95 -22.32 25.29
C LEU A 401 -1.82 -22.69 24.08
N LYS A 402 -1.26 -23.46 23.14
CA LYS A 402 -1.90 -23.89 21.89
C LYS A 402 -1.44 -25.30 21.50
N ASN A 403 -2.09 -26.30 22.10
CA ASN A 403 -1.73 -27.71 21.87
C ASN A 403 -2.09 -28.24 20.47
N ASN A 404 -2.93 -27.53 19.70
CA ASN A 404 -3.41 -27.95 18.37
C ASN A 404 -3.15 -26.86 17.31
N ASP A 405 -1.87 -26.54 17.09
CA ASP A 405 -1.43 -25.58 16.08
C ASP A 405 -0.34 -26.24 15.20
N PRO A 406 -0.55 -26.37 13.88
CA PRO A 406 0.32 -27.17 13.02
C PRO A 406 1.74 -26.60 12.93
N LEU A 407 1.87 -25.27 12.94
CA LEU A 407 3.18 -24.61 12.92
C LEU A 407 3.97 -24.93 14.19
N ILE A 408 3.32 -24.85 15.35
CA ILE A 408 3.94 -25.16 16.65
C ILE A 408 4.34 -26.65 16.71
N ALA A 409 3.49 -27.55 16.23
CA ALA A 409 3.76 -28.98 16.20
C ALA A 409 4.96 -29.33 15.30
N VAL A 410 5.00 -28.82 14.06
CA VAL A 410 6.16 -29.02 13.17
C VAL A 410 7.43 -28.41 13.79
N MET A 411 7.35 -27.23 14.38
CA MET A 411 8.53 -26.61 14.98
C MET A 411 9.06 -27.41 16.19
N ALA A 412 8.17 -27.98 17.01
CA ALA A 412 8.58 -28.88 18.09
C ALA A 412 9.26 -30.15 17.56
N GLY A 413 8.75 -30.70 16.45
CA GLY A 413 9.39 -31.82 15.74
C GLY A 413 10.79 -31.48 15.22
N ASN A 414 10.94 -30.30 14.60
CA ASN A 414 12.23 -29.82 14.12
C ASN A 414 13.25 -29.64 15.25
N ILE A 415 12.83 -29.07 16.38
CA ILE A 415 13.69 -28.93 17.57
C ILE A 415 14.10 -30.30 18.11
N ALA A 416 13.14 -31.23 18.25
CA ALA A 416 13.42 -32.61 18.69
C ALA A 416 14.39 -33.34 17.74
N PHE A 417 14.25 -33.14 16.43
CA PHE A 417 15.16 -33.69 15.42
C PHE A 417 16.58 -33.15 15.58
N GLN A 418 16.75 -31.83 15.81
CA GLN A 418 18.09 -31.26 16.06
C GLN A 418 18.72 -31.75 17.36
N MET A 419 17.90 -32.11 18.36
CA MET A 419 18.36 -32.77 19.58
C MET A 419 18.73 -34.26 19.37
N GLY A 420 18.54 -34.80 18.16
CA GLY A 420 18.76 -36.21 17.86
C GLY A 420 17.64 -37.14 18.35
N ASN A 421 16.55 -36.60 18.89
CA ASN A 421 15.40 -37.40 19.32
C ASN A 421 14.43 -37.62 18.15
N TYR A 422 14.83 -38.49 17.23
CA TYR A 422 14.04 -38.78 16.03
C TYR A 422 12.70 -39.46 16.33
N GLY A 423 12.59 -40.25 17.40
CA GLY A 423 11.32 -40.86 17.80
C GLY A 423 10.27 -39.80 18.13
N LYS A 424 10.62 -38.86 19.00
CA LYS A 424 9.73 -37.75 19.37
C LYS A 424 9.48 -36.77 18.21
N ALA A 425 10.49 -36.54 17.37
CA ALA A 425 10.31 -35.74 16.16
C ALA A 425 9.25 -36.34 15.22
N ASN A 426 9.28 -37.67 15.02
CA ASN A 426 8.30 -38.40 14.24
C ASN A 426 6.88 -38.22 14.80
N GLU A 427 6.69 -38.39 16.11
CA GLU A 427 5.38 -38.17 16.77
C GLU A 427 4.85 -36.75 16.52
N TYR A 428 5.69 -35.73 16.66
CA TYR A 428 5.28 -34.34 16.40
C TYR A 428 4.91 -34.09 14.93
N PHE A 429 5.67 -34.64 13.98
CA PHE A 429 5.37 -34.48 12.55
C PHE A 429 4.11 -35.25 12.14
N GLN A 430 3.90 -36.45 12.68
CA GLN A 430 2.66 -37.21 12.46
C GLN A 430 1.44 -36.48 13.01
N ASN A 431 1.55 -35.93 14.22
CA ASN A 431 0.49 -35.11 14.81
C ASN A 431 0.18 -33.92 13.91
N ALA A 432 1.19 -33.14 13.50
CA ALA A 432 1.01 -32.01 12.59
C ALA A 432 0.38 -32.44 11.25
N ASN A 433 0.76 -33.59 10.70
CA ASN A 433 0.21 -34.13 9.46
C ASN A 433 -1.25 -34.57 9.57
N SER A 434 -1.71 -34.89 10.79
CA SER A 434 -3.12 -35.19 11.06
C SER A 434 -4.02 -33.95 11.17
N MET A 435 -3.42 -32.76 11.30
CA MET A 435 -4.17 -31.50 11.43
C MET A 435 -4.65 -30.99 10.05
N PRO A 436 -5.84 -30.37 9.98
CA PRO A 436 -6.33 -29.76 8.75
C PRO A 436 -5.46 -28.55 8.36
N ASP A 437 -5.38 -28.30 7.05
CA ASP A 437 -4.68 -27.15 6.45
C ASP A 437 -3.21 -26.98 6.93
N ARG A 438 -2.53 -28.09 7.24
CA ARG A 438 -1.12 -28.11 7.65
C ARG A 438 -0.19 -27.86 6.46
N ASP A 439 0.98 -27.29 6.75
CA ASP A 439 1.97 -26.96 5.74
C ASP A 439 2.73 -28.19 5.21
N VAL A 440 3.17 -28.14 3.95
CA VAL A 440 3.86 -29.26 3.27
C VAL A 440 5.13 -29.70 4.02
N SER A 441 5.74 -28.80 4.79
CA SER A 441 6.91 -29.07 5.63
C SER A 441 6.72 -30.25 6.58
N ALA A 442 5.53 -30.50 7.11
CA ALA A 442 5.30 -31.62 8.04
C ALA A 442 5.62 -32.98 7.39
N LEU A 443 5.14 -33.23 6.17
CA LEU A 443 5.45 -34.47 5.43
C LEU A 443 6.91 -34.54 5.01
N PHE A 444 7.46 -33.44 4.51
CA PHE A 444 8.86 -33.42 4.11
C PHE A 444 9.77 -33.73 5.31
N ASN A 445 9.54 -33.07 6.44
CA ASN A 445 10.32 -33.25 7.66
C ASN A 445 10.11 -34.64 8.28
N LEU A 446 8.91 -35.21 8.17
CA LEU A 446 8.64 -36.60 8.51
C LEU A 446 9.49 -37.57 7.67
N GLY A 447 9.55 -37.35 6.36
CA GLY A 447 10.41 -38.12 5.46
C GLY A 447 11.88 -38.04 5.86
N GLN A 448 12.38 -36.83 6.12
CA GLN A 448 13.75 -36.61 6.63
C GLN A 448 14.01 -37.34 7.95
N CYS A 449 13.02 -37.37 8.84
CA CYS A 449 13.10 -38.11 10.10
C CYS A 449 13.28 -39.62 9.87
N TYR A 450 12.50 -40.21 8.97
CA TYR A 450 12.64 -41.63 8.61
C TYR A 450 14.00 -41.94 7.97
N LEU A 451 14.51 -41.06 7.11
CA LEU A 451 15.85 -41.22 6.53
C LEU A 451 16.94 -41.24 7.61
N MET A 452 16.86 -40.35 8.62
CA MET A 452 17.80 -40.36 9.75
C MET A 452 17.69 -41.64 10.61
N GLN A 453 16.51 -42.25 10.66
CA GLN A 453 16.29 -43.55 11.31
C GLN A 453 16.66 -44.74 10.42
N LYS A 454 17.28 -44.51 9.24
CA LYS A 454 17.63 -45.54 8.23
C LYS A 454 16.42 -46.27 7.65
N GLN A 455 15.23 -45.68 7.72
CA GLN A 455 14.00 -46.19 7.12
C GLN A 455 13.82 -45.55 5.73
N THR A 456 14.60 -46.02 4.75
CA THR A 456 14.68 -45.36 3.44
C THR A 456 13.35 -45.33 2.70
N LEU A 457 12.62 -46.44 2.63
CA LEU A 457 11.35 -46.52 1.89
C LEU A 457 10.27 -45.58 2.46
N PRO A 458 9.95 -45.61 3.79
CA PRO A 458 9.05 -44.62 4.37
C PRO A 458 9.54 -43.18 4.20
N GLY A 459 10.86 -42.95 4.26
CA GLY A 459 11.45 -41.64 4.06
C GLY A 459 11.18 -41.07 2.67
N THR A 460 11.51 -41.84 1.62
CA THR A 460 11.29 -41.43 0.23
C THR A 460 9.82 -41.28 -0.10
N GLU A 461 8.96 -42.19 0.39
CA GLU A 461 7.51 -42.10 0.16
C GLU A 461 6.89 -40.81 0.74
N ASN A 462 7.34 -40.36 1.91
CA ASN A 462 6.83 -39.13 2.52
C ASN A 462 7.33 -37.87 1.79
N ILE A 463 8.57 -37.87 1.33
CA ILE A 463 9.10 -36.77 0.50
C ILE A 463 8.36 -36.71 -0.85
N ASP A 464 8.10 -37.85 -1.48
CA ASP A 464 7.33 -37.93 -2.73
C ASP A 464 5.89 -37.46 -2.54
N LYS A 465 5.25 -37.81 -1.41
CA LYS A 465 3.92 -37.29 -1.05
C LYS A 465 3.95 -35.78 -0.85
N ALA A 466 4.95 -35.25 -0.16
CA ALA A 466 5.15 -33.81 0.02
C ALA A 466 5.29 -33.09 -1.33
N ALA A 467 6.12 -33.62 -2.24
CA ALA A 467 6.31 -33.06 -3.57
C ALA A 467 5.05 -33.16 -4.46
N LYS A 468 4.20 -34.18 -4.27
CA LYS A 468 2.90 -34.26 -4.96
C LYS A 468 1.92 -33.20 -4.46
N GLU A 469 1.95 -32.86 -3.16
CA GLU A 469 1.10 -31.83 -2.58
C GLU A 469 1.55 -30.41 -2.95
N ASP A 470 2.84 -30.10 -2.82
CA ASP A 470 3.42 -28.83 -3.27
C ASP A 470 4.79 -29.01 -3.93
N ASN A 471 4.72 -29.37 -5.20
CA ASN A 471 5.88 -29.63 -6.05
C ASN A 471 6.84 -28.43 -6.11
N ARG A 472 6.30 -27.21 -6.12
CA ARG A 472 7.13 -26.00 -6.25
C ARG A 472 7.94 -25.79 -4.98
N THR A 473 7.30 -25.81 -3.83
CA THR A 473 7.96 -25.52 -2.55
C THR A 473 9.01 -26.58 -2.23
N VAL A 474 8.66 -27.87 -2.34
CA VAL A 474 9.57 -28.98 -2.01
C VAL A 474 10.76 -29.02 -2.97
N ASN A 475 10.53 -28.97 -4.29
CA ASN A 475 11.65 -29.04 -5.24
C ASN A 475 12.52 -27.80 -5.18
N THR A 476 11.94 -26.61 -4.98
CA THR A 476 12.74 -25.39 -4.82
C THR A 476 13.64 -25.52 -3.61
N PHE A 477 13.13 -26.03 -2.49
CA PHE A 477 13.93 -26.25 -1.28
C PHE A 477 15.09 -27.22 -1.51
N ILE A 478 14.81 -28.40 -2.09
CA ILE A 478 15.83 -29.43 -2.38
C ILE A 478 16.87 -28.90 -3.36
N GLN A 479 16.44 -28.40 -4.52
CA GLN A 479 17.33 -27.90 -5.58
C GLN A 479 18.22 -26.75 -5.09
N GLN A 480 17.67 -25.84 -4.29
CA GLN A 480 18.46 -24.75 -3.69
C GLN A 480 19.54 -25.29 -2.77
N ASN A 481 19.22 -26.29 -1.94
CA ASN A 481 20.21 -26.85 -1.01
C ASN A 481 21.28 -27.65 -1.75
N ASP A 482 20.90 -28.50 -2.70
CA ASP A 482 21.84 -29.28 -3.52
C ASP A 482 22.78 -28.36 -4.32
N MET A 483 22.24 -27.30 -4.91
CA MET A 483 23.02 -26.34 -5.68
C MET A 483 24.05 -25.58 -4.81
N LEU A 484 23.69 -25.22 -3.57
CA LEU A 484 24.53 -24.36 -2.72
C LEU A 484 25.47 -25.14 -1.79
N PHE A 485 25.06 -26.33 -1.39
CA PHE A 485 25.71 -27.12 -0.35
C PHE A 485 26.07 -28.54 -0.78
N SER A 486 25.60 -28.98 -1.96
CA SER A 486 25.78 -30.36 -2.44
C SER A 486 25.30 -31.34 -1.37
N ASP A 487 26.12 -32.28 -0.93
CA ASP A 487 25.72 -33.27 0.08
C ASP A 487 25.85 -32.77 1.54
N ASN A 488 26.40 -31.56 1.77
CA ASN A 488 26.67 -31.05 3.12
C ASN A 488 25.72 -29.93 3.53
N TRP A 489 24.42 -30.24 3.58
CA TRP A 489 23.39 -29.27 3.98
C TRP A 489 23.63 -28.78 5.43
N PRO A 490 23.59 -27.45 5.67
CA PRO A 490 23.62 -26.90 7.02
C PRO A 490 22.56 -27.55 7.91
N SER A 491 22.84 -27.71 9.21
CA SER A 491 21.93 -28.42 10.12
C SER A 491 20.49 -27.89 10.05
N ILE A 492 20.36 -26.57 9.97
CA ILE A 492 19.06 -25.89 9.89
C ILE A 492 18.32 -26.13 8.58
N ARG A 493 19.04 -26.43 7.49
CA ARG A 493 18.49 -26.66 6.14
C ARG A 493 18.15 -28.12 5.88
N ARG A 494 18.40 -29.03 6.83
CA ARG A 494 17.96 -30.43 6.76
C ARG A 494 16.44 -30.57 6.85
N LEU A 495 15.78 -29.59 7.45
CA LEU A 495 14.34 -29.54 7.63
C LEU A 495 13.79 -28.23 7.09
N MET A 496 12.55 -28.27 6.62
CA MET A 496 11.80 -27.06 6.28
C MET A 496 11.28 -26.40 7.57
N ILE A 497 11.39 -25.07 7.63
CA ILE A 497 10.76 -24.28 8.69
C ILE A 497 9.30 -24.05 8.29
N PRO A 498 8.32 -24.39 9.14
CA PRO A 498 6.91 -24.26 8.81
C PRO A 498 6.45 -22.80 8.76
N ASP A 499 5.49 -22.51 7.88
CA ASP A 499 4.65 -21.32 7.92
C ASP A 499 3.17 -21.74 7.97
N TYR A 500 2.26 -20.79 8.17
CA TYR A 500 0.84 -21.05 8.05
C TYR A 500 0.41 -21.17 6.59
N THR A 501 -0.46 -22.14 6.29
CA THR A 501 -1.17 -22.11 5.01
C THR A 501 -2.15 -20.92 4.99
N PRO A 502 -2.47 -20.37 3.82
CA PRO A 502 -3.43 -19.27 3.72
C PRO A 502 -4.80 -19.58 4.34
N SER A 503 -5.31 -20.79 4.13
CA SER A 503 -6.58 -21.22 4.70
C SER A 503 -6.53 -21.19 6.23
N TYR A 504 -5.54 -21.85 6.83
CA TYR A 504 -5.38 -21.89 8.29
C TYR A 504 -5.20 -20.48 8.87
N PHE A 505 -4.41 -19.63 8.21
CA PHE A 505 -4.19 -18.25 8.64
C PHE A 505 -5.51 -17.47 8.75
N TRP A 506 -6.30 -17.43 7.67
CA TRP A 506 -7.53 -16.63 7.64
C TRP A 506 -8.63 -17.18 8.55
N GLN A 507 -8.68 -18.51 8.77
CA GLN A 507 -9.70 -19.14 9.60
C GLN A 507 -9.36 -19.14 11.09
N HIS A 508 -8.09 -19.33 11.47
CA HIS A 508 -7.71 -19.59 12.86
C HIS A 508 -6.76 -18.54 13.45
N VAL A 509 -5.86 -17.97 12.64
CA VAL A 509 -4.83 -17.02 13.12
C VAL A 509 -5.38 -15.60 13.11
N PHE A 510 -5.84 -15.11 11.96
CA PHE A 510 -6.29 -13.73 11.79
C PHE A 510 -7.45 -13.35 12.72
N PRO A 511 -8.54 -14.13 12.87
CA PRO A 511 -9.68 -13.73 13.69
C PRO A 511 -9.34 -13.48 15.16
N ARG A 512 -8.28 -14.13 15.67
CA ARG A 512 -7.80 -13.97 17.05
C ARG A 512 -6.81 -12.82 17.22
N ASN A 513 -6.27 -12.27 16.13
CA ASN A 513 -5.22 -11.23 16.15
C ASN A 513 -5.59 -9.98 15.35
N ASN A 514 -6.84 -9.80 14.95
CA ASN A 514 -7.29 -8.70 14.09
C ASN A 514 -7.55 -7.38 14.85
N GLY A 515 -6.91 -7.17 16.00
CA GLY A 515 -7.11 -6.04 16.91
C GLY A 515 -8.41 -6.08 17.72
N SER A 516 -8.61 -5.07 18.58
CA SER A 516 -9.74 -5.00 19.51
C SER A 516 -10.70 -3.84 19.21
N TRP A 517 -11.93 -3.92 19.72
CA TRP A 517 -12.87 -2.80 19.70
C TRP A 517 -12.39 -1.60 20.53
N GLN A 518 -11.54 -1.82 21.52
CA GLN A 518 -10.93 -0.74 22.29
C GLN A 518 -10.06 0.14 21.38
N ILE A 519 -9.14 -0.46 20.62
CA ILE A 519 -8.30 0.26 19.65
C ILE A 519 -9.16 0.95 18.57
N ALA A 520 -10.23 0.29 18.13
CA ALA A 520 -11.17 0.90 17.18
C ALA A 520 -11.87 2.14 17.75
N ASN A 521 -12.29 2.09 19.03
CA ASN A 521 -12.89 3.22 19.72
C ASN A 521 -11.90 4.36 19.98
N GLU A 522 -10.66 4.05 20.36
CA GLU A 522 -9.58 5.03 20.50
C GLU A 522 -9.31 5.75 19.16
N ARG A 523 -9.26 4.99 18.07
CA ARG A 523 -9.08 5.56 16.72
C ARG A 523 -10.29 6.35 16.23
N TRP A 524 -11.50 5.93 16.60
CA TRP A 524 -12.71 6.71 16.31
C TRP A 524 -12.70 8.02 17.09
N GLY A 525 -12.25 7.99 18.35
CA GLY A 525 -12.01 9.17 19.17
C GLY A 525 -13.21 10.12 19.21
N THR A 526 -12.97 11.38 18.86
CA THR A 526 -13.98 12.45 18.85
C THR A 526 -14.68 12.62 17.49
N SER A 527 -14.55 11.65 16.58
CA SER A 527 -15.12 11.73 15.22
C SER A 527 -16.63 11.98 15.18
N PHE A 528 -17.34 11.71 16.27
CA PHE A 528 -18.74 12.07 16.46
C PHE A 528 -19.04 12.46 17.92
N ILE A 529 -18.64 13.67 18.33
CA ILE A 529 -18.95 14.28 19.65
C ILE A 529 -18.52 13.39 20.83
N GLY A 530 -17.46 12.59 20.65
CA GLY A 530 -16.91 11.71 21.69
C GLY A 530 -17.68 10.41 21.93
N PHE A 531 -18.73 10.09 21.17
CA PHE A 531 -19.35 8.77 21.23
C PHE A 531 -18.43 7.71 20.63
N ASN A 532 -18.40 6.51 21.23
CA ASN A 532 -17.66 5.38 20.69
C ASN A 532 -18.23 4.90 19.33
N ALA A 533 -17.52 4.01 18.62
CA ALA A 533 -17.89 3.64 17.25
C ALA A 533 -19.25 2.93 17.16
N LEU A 534 -19.54 1.99 18.06
CA LEU A 534 -20.80 1.23 18.07
C LEU A 534 -22.00 2.10 18.44
N THR A 535 -21.86 2.96 19.44
CA THR A 535 -22.91 3.91 19.82
C THR A 535 -23.16 4.92 18.69
N SER A 536 -22.10 5.40 18.03
CA SER A 536 -22.22 6.27 16.85
C SER A 536 -22.98 5.58 15.71
N PHE A 537 -22.69 4.29 15.45
CA PHE A 537 -23.40 3.50 14.45
C PHE A 537 -24.91 3.42 14.73
N ILE A 538 -25.29 3.15 15.98
CA ILE A 538 -26.70 3.10 16.39
C ILE A 538 -27.36 4.47 16.24
N ILE A 539 -26.70 5.55 16.71
CA ILE A 539 -27.22 6.92 16.57
C ILE A 539 -27.40 7.29 15.09
N PHE A 540 -26.45 6.92 14.23
CA PHE A 540 -26.53 7.18 12.79
C PHE A 540 -27.76 6.52 12.16
N ILE A 541 -28.05 5.27 12.54
CA ILE A 541 -29.28 4.57 12.11
C ILE A 541 -30.53 5.30 12.64
N LEU A 542 -30.55 5.69 13.91
CA LEU A 542 -31.70 6.37 14.51
C LEU A 542 -31.98 7.73 13.84
N ILE A 543 -30.94 8.53 13.56
CA ILE A 543 -31.09 9.79 12.83
C ILE A 543 -31.61 9.53 11.41
N PHE A 544 -31.10 8.51 10.73
CA PHE A 544 -31.59 8.15 9.40
C PHE A 544 -33.06 7.72 9.39
N ILE A 545 -33.47 6.87 10.34
CA ILE A 545 -34.88 6.47 10.50
C ILE A 545 -35.74 7.71 10.77
N ALA A 546 -35.31 8.60 11.66
CA ALA A 546 -36.03 9.85 11.95
C ALA A 546 -36.21 10.71 10.68
N LEU A 547 -35.18 10.84 9.83
CA LEU A 547 -35.27 11.55 8.55
C LEU A 547 -36.30 10.89 7.61
N LEU A 548 -36.31 9.55 7.51
CA LEU A 548 -37.30 8.83 6.72
C LEU A 548 -38.72 9.05 7.25
N LEU A 549 -38.94 8.96 8.57
CA LEU A 549 -40.25 9.20 9.18
C LEU A 549 -40.74 10.63 8.92
N VAL A 550 -39.87 11.65 9.01
CA VAL A 550 -40.22 13.04 8.64
C VAL A 550 -40.70 13.14 7.19
N SER A 551 -40.21 12.28 6.29
CA SER A 551 -40.65 12.25 4.89
C SER A 551 -42.00 11.55 4.67
N VAL A 552 -42.36 10.62 5.54
CA VAL A 552 -43.64 9.88 5.50
C VAL A 552 -44.74 10.68 6.19
N PHE A 553 -44.47 11.26 7.36
CA PHE A 553 -45.48 11.95 8.18
C PHE A 553 -45.68 13.42 7.82
N LYS A 554 -44.82 14.03 6.99
CA LYS A 554 -45.14 15.34 6.41
C LYS A 554 -46.30 15.19 5.43
N ALA A 555 -47.50 15.59 5.87
CA ALA A 555 -48.61 15.88 4.99
C ALA A 555 -48.13 16.76 3.82
N PRO A 556 -48.63 16.57 2.58
CA PRO A 556 -48.22 17.36 1.44
C PRO A 556 -48.65 18.81 1.68
N SER A 557 -47.79 19.60 2.31
CA SER A 557 -48.04 21.02 2.48
C SER A 557 -48.10 21.61 1.09
N ARG A 558 -49.31 21.98 0.64
CA ARG A 558 -49.67 22.53 -0.68
C ARG A 558 -48.94 23.83 -1.05
N ILE A 559 -47.86 24.20 -0.37
CA ILE A 559 -47.20 25.50 -0.55
C ILE A 559 -45.69 25.26 -0.64
N LYS A 560 -45.15 25.25 -1.87
CA LYS A 560 -43.73 25.57 -2.09
C LYS A 560 -43.49 26.97 -1.52
N LYS A 561 -42.83 27.05 -0.37
CA LYS A 561 -42.54 28.33 0.32
C LYS A 561 -41.41 29.14 -0.35
N LEU A 562 -40.70 28.57 -1.32
CA LEU A 562 -39.48 29.11 -1.94
C LEU A 562 -39.61 29.11 -3.48
N PHE A 563 -39.18 30.19 -4.13
CA PHE A 563 -39.28 30.44 -5.57
C PHE A 563 -37.92 30.85 -6.15
N GLU A 564 -37.58 30.35 -7.34
CA GLU A 564 -36.42 30.84 -8.11
C GLU A 564 -36.84 32.07 -8.93
N CYS A 565 -36.15 33.19 -8.74
CA CYS A 565 -36.41 34.41 -9.49
C CYS A 565 -36.19 34.20 -11.00
N LYS A 566 -37.17 34.55 -11.84
CA LYS A 566 -37.10 34.37 -13.30
C LYS A 566 -35.89 35.07 -13.96
N TYR A 567 -35.38 36.16 -13.38
CA TYR A 567 -34.30 36.95 -14.00
C TYR A 567 -32.91 36.62 -13.46
N CYS A 568 -32.70 36.68 -12.15
CA CYS A 568 -31.38 36.42 -11.58
C CYS A 568 -31.19 34.97 -11.13
N GLY A 569 -32.26 34.16 -11.09
CA GLY A 569 -32.21 32.81 -10.57
C GLY A 569 -31.93 32.71 -9.06
N ARG A 570 -32.03 33.84 -8.33
CA ARG A 570 -31.91 33.86 -6.87
C ARG A 570 -33.15 33.24 -6.26
N ILE A 571 -32.96 32.41 -5.25
CA ILE A 571 -34.07 31.84 -4.49
C ILE A 571 -34.55 32.86 -3.46
N SER A 572 -35.87 33.06 -3.41
CA SER A 572 -36.58 33.93 -2.47
C SER A 572 -37.75 33.17 -1.85
N CYS A 573 -38.04 33.40 -0.56
CA CYS A 573 -39.31 32.96 0.02
C CYS A 573 -40.48 33.83 -0.44
N LYS A 574 -41.73 33.39 -0.21
CA LYS A 574 -42.92 34.23 -0.49
C LYS A 574 -42.87 35.62 0.18
N LYS A 575 -42.23 35.76 1.35
CA LYS A 575 -42.09 37.06 2.04
C LYS A 575 -41.08 38.00 1.33
N CYS A 576 -40.14 37.44 0.57
CA CYS A 576 -39.07 38.17 -0.10
C CYS A 576 -39.18 38.12 -1.64
N ALA A 577 -40.33 37.67 -2.15
CA ALA A 577 -40.64 37.60 -3.56
C ALA A 577 -41.88 38.45 -3.85
N HIS A 578 -41.81 39.25 -4.91
CA HIS A 578 -42.99 39.88 -5.50
C HIS A 578 -43.32 39.10 -6.78
N GLY A 579 -44.39 38.31 -6.73
CA GLY A 579 -44.75 37.37 -7.79
C GLY A 579 -43.64 36.34 -8.07
N ILE A 580 -43.09 36.36 -9.28
CA ILE A 580 -42.04 35.45 -9.77
C ILE A 580 -40.61 36.03 -9.67
N LEU A 581 -40.46 37.20 -9.03
CA LEU A 581 -39.19 37.93 -8.94
C LEU A 581 -38.75 38.12 -7.50
N CYS A 582 -37.44 38.18 -7.27
CA CYS A 582 -36.89 38.57 -5.98
C CYS A 582 -36.97 40.09 -5.80
N CYS A 583 -37.03 40.58 -4.55
CA CYS A 583 -37.12 42.02 -4.25
C CYS A 583 -36.06 42.90 -4.95
N SER A 584 -34.86 42.36 -5.22
CA SER A 584 -33.81 43.12 -5.91
C SER A 584 -34.05 43.24 -7.43
N CYS A 585 -34.60 42.21 -8.06
CA CYS A 585 -34.96 42.26 -9.47
C CYS A 585 -36.23 43.07 -9.68
N ASP A 586 -37.19 42.92 -8.77
CA ASP A 586 -38.45 43.65 -8.76
C ASP A 586 -38.24 45.17 -8.61
N ARG A 587 -37.48 45.63 -7.61
CA ARG A 587 -37.15 47.08 -7.46
C ARG A 587 -36.44 47.68 -8.68
N LYS A 588 -35.68 46.88 -9.43
CA LYS A 588 -34.98 47.34 -10.64
C LYS A 588 -35.90 47.54 -11.82
N ILE A 589 -37.11 46.96 -11.80
CA ILE A 589 -38.07 47.05 -12.90
C ILE A 589 -39.36 47.79 -12.51
N ALA A 590 -39.67 47.92 -11.21
CA ALA A 590 -40.95 48.40 -10.69
C ALA A 590 -41.37 49.79 -11.19
N TYR A 591 -40.41 50.65 -11.55
CA TYR A 591 -40.67 52.03 -11.97
C TYR A 591 -40.40 52.28 -13.47
N ILE A 592 -40.27 51.21 -14.29
CA ILE A 592 -39.95 51.32 -15.72
C ILE A 592 -41.22 51.19 -16.55
N THR A 593 -41.62 52.28 -17.21
CA THR A 593 -42.84 52.34 -18.02
C THR A 593 -42.61 52.03 -19.52
N THR A 594 -41.36 52.03 -20.00
CA THR A 594 -41.05 51.78 -21.43
C THR A 594 -40.61 50.34 -21.69
N ASP A 595 -41.33 49.62 -22.56
CA ASP A 595 -41.04 48.21 -22.90
C ASP A 595 -39.60 47.97 -23.38
N LYS A 596 -39.07 48.85 -24.24
CA LYS A 596 -37.68 48.75 -24.73
C LYS A 596 -36.64 48.84 -23.60
N LYS A 597 -36.87 49.71 -22.60
CA LYS A 597 -35.96 49.85 -21.44
C LYS A 597 -36.08 48.65 -20.51
N LEU A 598 -37.29 48.13 -20.33
CA LEU A 598 -37.57 46.95 -19.51
C LEU A 598 -36.89 45.70 -20.08
N GLU A 599 -36.99 45.46 -21.39
CA GLU A 599 -36.36 44.30 -22.05
C GLU A 599 -34.82 44.41 -22.05
N LYS A 600 -34.27 45.63 -22.18
CA LYS A 600 -32.81 45.87 -22.05
C LYS A 600 -32.30 45.57 -20.63
N ILE A 601 -33.04 45.94 -19.59
CA ILE A 601 -32.65 45.67 -18.21
C ILE A 601 -32.82 44.19 -17.88
N ARG A 602 -33.88 43.56 -18.39
CA ARG A 602 -34.10 42.12 -18.27
C ARG A 602 -32.92 41.33 -18.87
N THR A 603 -32.58 41.58 -20.13
CA THR A 603 -31.47 40.91 -20.84
C THR A 603 -30.13 41.14 -20.14
N SER A 604 -29.89 42.34 -19.61
CA SER A 604 -28.70 42.66 -18.81
C SER A 604 -28.61 41.84 -17.52
N ILE A 605 -29.71 41.77 -16.75
CA ILE A 605 -29.77 40.97 -15.51
C ILE A 605 -29.59 39.49 -15.83
N THR A 606 -30.37 38.94 -16.76
CA THR A 606 -30.27 37.53 -17.13
C THR A 606 -28.89 37.18 -17.67
N GLY A 607 -28.30 38.03 -18.52
CA GLY A 607 -26.97 37.84 -19.07
C GLY A 607 -25.88 37.84 -18.00
N LYS A 608 -25.92 38.78 -17.04
CA LYS A 608 -24.98 38.84 -15.93
C LYS A 608 -25.02 37.57 -15.07
N TYR A 609 -26.21 37.15 -14.64
CA TYR A 609 -26.36 35.99 -13.77
C TYR A 609 -26.15 34.66 -14.50
N ALA A 610 -26.47 34.58 -15.80
CA ALA A 610 -26.13 33.43 -16.64
C ALA A 610 -24.61 33.26 -16.76
N LYS A 611 -23.84 34.35 -16.95
CA LYS A 611 -22.38 34.32 -16.93
C LYS A 611 -21.82 33.81 -15.60
N ILE A 612 -22.27 34.36 -14.48
CA ILE A 612 -21.82 33.94 -13.14
C ILE A 612 -22.13 32.45 -12.90
N ARG A 613 -23.35 32.01 -13.24
CA ARG A 613 -23.76 30.61 -13.11
C ARG A 613 -22.90 29.68 -13.97
N PHE A 614 -22.66 30.05 -15.23
CA PHE A 614 -21.83 29.30 -16.16
C PHE A 614 -20.39 29.15 -15.64
N PHE A 615 -19.75 30.24 -15.23
CA PHE A 615 -18.37 30.18 -14.71
C PHE A 615 -18.28 29.40 -13.39
N ARG A 616 -19.27 29.54 -12.49
CA ARG A 616 -19.33 28.73 -11.26
C ARG A 616 -19.44 27.23 -11.57
N GLU A 617 -20.35 26.86 -12.47
CA GLU A 617 -20.52 25.46 -12.88
C GLU A 617 -19.25 24.88 -13.52
N ILE A 618 -18.55 25.66 -14.35
CA ILE A 618 -17.29 25.23 -14.97
C ILE A 618 -16.17 25.10 -13.94
N LEU A 619 -16.01 26.07 -13.03
CA LEU A 619 -14.93 26.05 -12.05
C LEU A 619 -15.05 24.84 -11.12
N VAL A 620 -16.25 24.55 -10.62
CA VAL A 620 -16.49 23.37 -9.77
C VAL A 620 -16.34 22.08 -10.60
N ASP A 621 -16.65 22.09 -11.89
CA ASP A 621 -16.50 20.92 -12.76
C ASP A 621 -15.06 20.64 -13.20
N ILE A 622 -14.20 21.66 -13.24
CA ILE A 622 -12.76 21.49 -13.42
C ILE A 622 -12.17 20.81 -12.19
N LEU A 623 -12.58 21.25 -10.99
CA LEU A 623 -12.12 20.68 -9.72
C LEU A 623 -12.77 19.32 -9.40
N VAL A 624 -13.99 19.09 -9.86
CA VAL A 624 -14.73 17.84 -9.62
C VAL A 624 -15.53 17.51 -10.88
N PRO A 625 -14.93 16.79 -11.84
CA PRO A 625 -15.58 16.46 -13.10
C PRO A 625 -16.95 15.78 -12.91
N GLY A 626 -17.98 16.32 -13.56
CA GLY A 626 -19.37 15.83 -13.43
C GLY A 626 -20.22 16.63 -12.44
N SER A 627 -19.63 17.47 -11.59
CA SER A 627 -20.36 18.33 -10.67
C SER A 627 -21.29 19.33 -11.35
N SER A 628 -20.93 19.86 -12.54
CA SER A 628 -21.80 20.75 -13.33
C SER A 628 -23.11 20.08 -13.74
N ARG A 629 -23.12 18.75 -13.90
CA ARG A 629 -24.32 18.00 -14.24
C ARG A 629 -25.23 17.83 -13.03
N PHE A 630 -24.65 17.60 -11.87
CA PHE A 630 -25.38 17.49 -10.61
C PHE A 630 -26.00 18.83 -10.16
N LEU A 631 -25.25 19.92 -10.31
CA LEU A 631 -25.71 21.27 -9.96
C LEU A 631 -26.83 21.78 -10.89
N ASN A 632 -26.94 21.22 -12.09
CA ASN A 632 -27.92 21.67 -13.08
C ASN A 632 -29.23 20.86 -12.98
N PRO A 633 -30.38 21.49 -12.64
CA PRO A 633 -31.64 20.79 -12.40
C PRO A 633 -32.24 20.11 -13.64
N LYS A 634 -31.77 20.46 -14.85
CA LYS A 634 -32.30 19.92 -16.11
C LYS A 634 -31.61 18.62 -16.56
N LYS A 635 -30.51 18.21 -15.93
CA LYS A 635 -29.67 17.08 -16.38
C LYS A 635 -29.95 15.81 -15.57
N SER A 636 -29.61 14.64 -16.14
CA SER A 636 -29.82 13.33 -15.51
C SER A 636 -28.93 13.12 -14.28
N SER A 637 -29.53 12.72 -13.15
CA SER A 637 -28.83 12.44 -11.89
C SER A 637 -27.90 11.22 -12.02
N VAL A 638 -28.31 10.17 -12.74
CA VAL A 638 -27.53 8.92 -12.89
C VAL A 638 -26.18 9.15 -13.57
N SER A 639 -26.18 9.86 -14.70
CA SER A 639 -24.94 10.18 -15.40
C SER A 639 -23.98 11.05 -14.57
N SER A 640 -24.53 11.83 -13.64
CA SER A 640 -23.73 12.67 -12.75
C SER A 640 -23.04 11.81 -11.69
N ILE A 641 -23.76 10.88 -11.05
CA ILE A 641 -23.21 9.94 -10.06
C ILE A 641 -22.09 9.09 -10.65
N LEU A 642 -22.27 8.58 -11.89
CA LEU A 642 -21.24 7.81 -12.55
C LEU A 642 -19.95 8.62 -12.73
N MET A 643 -20.06 9.87 -13.19
CA MET A 643 -18.89 10.75 -13.35
C MET A 643 -18.24 11.10 -12.01
N LEU A 644 -19.02 11.42 -10.97
CA LEU A 644 -18.51 11.69 -9.63
C LEU A 644 -17.82 10.47 -9.02
N SER A 645 -18.33 9.26 -9.29
CA SER A 645 -17.68 8.01 -8.90
C SER A 645 -16.35 7.85 -9.63
N THR A 646 -16.29 8.11 -10.95
CA THR A 646 -15.02 8.09 -11.69
C THR A 646 -14.03 9.12 -11.13
N THR A 647 -14.46 10.35 -10.82
CA THR A 647 -13.60 11.35 -10.18
C THR A 647 -13.08 10.89 -8.83
N SER A 648 -13.95 10.30 -8.00
CA SER A 648 -13.58 9.78 -6.68
C SER A 648 -12.55 8.65 -6.82
N LEU A 649 -12.71 7.79 -7.82
CA LEU A 649 -11.75 6.73 -8.14
C LEU A 649 -10.39 7.30 -8.55
N VAL A 650 -10.37 8.32 -9.41
CA VAL A 650 -9.13 8.99 -9.82
C VAL A 650 -8.42 9.65 -8.62
N TYR A 651 -9.17 10.33 -7.75
CA TYR A 651 -8.61 11.02 -6.58
C TYR A 651 -8.13 10.05 -5.50
N SER A 652 -8.86 8.94 -5.29
CA SER A 652 -8.37 7.85 -4.45
C SER A 652 -7.08 7.24 -4.99
N GLY A 653 -6.93 7.15 -6.32
CA GLY A 653 -5.69 6.73 -6.97
C GLY A 653 -4.52 7.68 -6.66
N TYR A 654 -4.72 9.00 -6.73
CA TYR A 654 -3.67 9.96 -6.36
C TYR A 654 -3.25 9.85 -4.90
N LEU A 655 -4.22 9.78 -3.98
CA LEU A 655 -3.94 9.64 -2.54
C LEU A 655 -3.23 8.32 -2.22
N PHE A 656 -3.61 7.24 -2.90
CA PHE A 656 -2.94 5.94 -2.80
C PHE A 656 -1.48 6.01 -3.25
N LEU A 657 -1.21 6.66 -4.39
CA LEU A 657 0.14 6.86 -4.89
C LEU A 657 0.97 7.75 -3.93
N MET A 658 0.39 8.83 -3.39
CA MET A 658 1.08 9.72 -2.44
C MET A 658 1.51 8.98 -1.18
N ARG A 659 0.60 8.24 -0.52
CA ARG A 659 0.92 7.42 0.67
C ARG A 659 2.09 6.46 0.40
N ARG A 660 2.27 6.06 -0.86
CA ARG A 660 3.31 5.13 -1.26
C ARG A 660 4.62 5.81 -1.69
N SER A 661 4.57 7.01 -2.22
CA SER A 661 5.75 7.79 -2.64
C SER A 661 6.72 8.02 -1.47
N ASP A 662 6.20 8.13 -0.25
CA ASP A 662 6.99 8.31 0.97
C ASP A 662 7.89 7.09 1.29
N ASN A 663 7.67 5.93 0.64
CA ASN A 663 8.41 4.68 0.87
C ASN A 663 9.52 4.40 -0.18
N ASN A 664 10.08 5.42 -0.84
CA ASN A 664 11.29 5.42 -1.69
C ASN A 664 11.35 4.48 -2.92
N SER A 665 10.39 3.60 -3.17
CA SER A 665 10.38 2.73 -4.36
C SER A 665 9.40 3.26 -5.44
N ILE A 666 9.74 4.36 -6.12
CA ILE A 666 8.96 4.83 -7.27
C ILE A 666 9.33 4.01 -8.51
N GLY A 667 8.53 2.96 -8.77
CA GLY A 667 8.66 2.08 -9.95
C GLY A 667 7.96 2.63 -11.20
N VAL A 668 8.16 1.97 -12.35
CA VAL A 668 7.48 2.31 -13.63
C VAL A 668 5.95 2.25 -13.50
N ASP A 669 5.44 1.35 -12.66
CA ASP A 669 4.01 1.23 -12.32
C ASP A 669 3.41 2.54 -11.80
N PHE A 670 4.16 3.25 -10.94
CA PHE A 670 3.73 4.52 -10.38
C PHE A 670 3.51 5.57 -11.47
N TYR A 671 4.47 5.67 -12.41
CA TYR A 671 4.36 6.61 -13.52
C TYR A 671 3.22 6.25 -14.46
N LEU A 672 3.01 4.96 -14.76
CA LEU A 672 1.92 4.53 -15.62
C LEU A 672 0.55 4.86 -15.01
N ILE A 673 0.35 4.56 -13.71
CA ILE A 673 -0.88 4.95 -13.00
C ILE A 673 -1.02 6.48 -13.00
N LEU A 674 0.05 7.22 -12.70
CA LEU A 674 0.02 8.68 -12.68
C LEU A 674 -0.37 9.29 -14.04
N VAL A 675 0.20 8.79 -15.14
CA VAL A 675 -0.14 9.24 -16.49
C VAL A 675 -1.60 8.95 -16.80
N LEU A 676 -2.13 7.78 -16.44
CA LEU A 676 -3.54 7.45 -16.64
C LEU A 676 -4.46 8.41 -15.88
N LEU A 677 -4.14 8.70 -14.62
CA LEU A 677 -4.91 9.62 -13.78
C LEU A 677 -4.83 11.07 -14.32
N LEU A 678 -3.65 11.53 -14.75
CA LEU A 678 -3.46 12.85 -15.35
C LEU A 678 -4.21 12.99 -16.67
N THR A 679 -4.22 11.94 -17.50
CA THR A 679 -4.93 11.94 -18.78
C THR A 679 -6.42 12.22 -18.60
N TYR A 680 -7.03 11.66 -17.54
CA TYR A 680 -8.43 11.95 -17.20
C TYR A 680 -8.67 13.44 -16.96
N ASN A 681 -7.85 14.08 -16.12
CA ASN A 681 -7.98 15.50 -15.79
C ASN A 681 -7.70 16.40 -17.01
N ILE A 682 -6.68 16.07 -17.81
CA ILE A 682 -6.33 16.80 -19.04
C ILE A 682 -7.50 16.76 -20.05
N VAL A 683 -8.11 15.59 -20.26
CA VAL A 683 -9.26 15.44 -21.17
C VAL A 683 -10.45 16.29 -20.71
N VAL A 684 -10.71 16.34 -19.40
CA VAL A 684 -11.76 17.20 -18.84
C VAL A 684 -11.45 18.69 -19.06
N LEU A 685 -10.22 19.11 -18.77
CA LEU A 685 -9.77 20.49 -18.98
C LEU A 685 -9.94 20.95 -20.43
N PHE A 686 -9.48 20.16 -21.41
CA PHE A 686 -9.63 20.47 -22.83
C PHE A 686 -11.10 20.61 -23.25
N ARG A 687 -11.97 19.71 -22.77
CA ARG A 687 -13.41 19.77 -23.06
C ARG A 687 -14.02 21.07 -22.52
N ARG A 688 -13.65 21.47 -21.30
CA ARG A 688 -14.17 22.69 -20.67
C ARG A 688 -13.61 23.97 -21.27
N ALA A 689 -12.36 23.99 -21.70
CA ALA A 689 -11.79 25.10 -22.47
C ALA A 689 -12.62 25.36 -23.76
N GLY A 690 -13.02 24.29 -24.46
CA GLY A 690 -13.90 24.38 -25.63
C GLY A 690 -15.33 24.86 -25.30
N ASP A 691 -15.87 24.55 -24.12
CA ASP A 691 -17.16 25.08 -23.65
C ASP A 691 -17.06 26.59 -23.38
N VAL A 692 -15.98 27.06 -22.73
CA VAL A 692 -15.74 28.49 -22.47
C VAL A 692 -15.61 29.28 -23.76
N GLN A 693 -14.83 28.79 -24.73
CA GLN A 693 -14.69 29.45 -26.03
C GLN A 693 -16.02 29.60 -26.77
N ARG A 694 -16.86 28.55 -26.77
CA ARG A 694 -18.20 28.59 -27.38
C ARG A 694 -19.11 29.60 -26.68
N PHE A 695 -19.08 29.64 -25.35
CA PHE A 695 -19.86 30.60 -24.58
C PHE A 695 -19.45 32.05 -24.87
N LEU A 696 -18.15 32.36 -24.91
CA LEU A 696 -17.64 33.70 -25.24
C LEU A 696 -18.05 34.12 -26.67
N LYS A 697 -17.96 33.21 -27.66
CA LYS A 697 -18.43 33.46 -29.03
C LYS A 697 -19.93 33.71 -29.13
N SER A 698 -20.74 33.01 -28.33
CA SER A 698 -22.20 33.23 -28.29
C SER A 698 -22.57 34.56 -27.61
N SER A 699 -21.84 34.95 -26.55
CA SER A 699 -22.06 36.21 -25.84
C SER A 699 -21.70 37.42 -26.70
N SER A 700 -20.67 37.33 -27.56
CA SER A 700 -20.28 38.43 -28.45
C SER A 700 -21.24 38.61 -29.62
N ARG A 701 -21.83 37.52 -30.13
CA ARG A 701 -22.88 37.57 -31.17
C ARG A 701 -24.22 38.11 -30.67
N SER A 702 -24.54 37.99 -29.38
CA SER A 702 -25.77 38.55 -28.79
C SER A 702 -25.67 40.03 -28.40
N GLN A 703 -24.47 40.62 -28.46
CA GLN A 703 -24.21 42.03 -28.15
C GLN A 703 -24.06 42.92 -29.40
N LYS A 704 -23.90 42.29 -30.57
CA LYS A 704 -24.13 42.92 -31.89
C LYS A 704 -25.59 42.71 -32.26
#